data_AF-A0A1I8HFA2-F1
#
_entry.id   AF-A0A1I8HFA2-F1
#
_cell.length_a   1.000
_cell.length_b   1.000
_cell.length_c   1.000
_cell.angle_alpha   90.00
_cell.angle_beta   90.00
_cell.angle_gamma   90.00
#
_symmetry.space_group_name_H-M   'P 1'
#
loop_
_entity.id
_entity.type
_entity.pdbx_description
1 polymer ?
#
loop_
_entity_poly.entity_id
_entity_poly.type
_entity_poly.pdbx_seq_one_letter_code
_entity_poly.pdbx_strand_id
1 'polypeptide(L)'
;MSLQWTVISWFVYAEAALVLIMCLPVISVQRWRRILRSRLLRKFDSSAYVYFNVFFGLLILLLIDAYRKMRQHALEELSIDERVNPHGFALSRMRKFRSQINFTLSAGALLLWLVLKWMVSSLIGRAFLEQDLSIERAKVNDLQRKLDEAQRKLSSTLAAGVVNGSVSDDGTMAESSQLQMGYKIGGIDKLEPRYKCAHCHLLLREPMQGDCGHRYCRNCVQLKFNEAKQKGEPSLCLECDSSDSDRAEISPDRTYPDMAIKREINKSLKVQCPNSPCDKVMQVRELDDHLQECKFRPEPCELCGELVAMQSLAEHKEQKCRRRLVPCDVCKERVAFESLDEHKSSTCIGSTVECEFCLARVKDNEEAKSSHWLEECPVGWHTTRCPFGCPEMSEGCWPCQSGSSSSRLIHQSRASCPSPGVQRRRQRRELQCRPPSLTGSDFEELSRLKEKAASLESRMKSMALPTDLAKMLKDLQGSIVQGDKVKELLQVIKEQFDNCYDKIRQYELRMQKDLEKKLDIERKHQELVKLLAYKEMKILDLERRVEVLEHAGYDGVLVWKITDVRRRKEEAREGKVCSIYSPPFYTGKAGYKMCGRLYLNGDGAGKNTHISLFFVIMRGAFDALLPWPFAKKVSMMLLDQNFDEHVIDAFKPDTSSSSFKRPSTDMNIASGCPLFMPLADFENGSRGYVKDDAMFIKFIVDKSDLPT
;
A
#
# COMPACT_ATOMS: atom_id res chain seq x y z
N MET A 1 -31.39 -34.50 28.97
CA MET A 1 -30.42 -33.55 29.56
C MET A 1 -31.00 -33.03 30.86
N SER A 2 -30.20 -32.79 31.91
CA SER A 2 -30.72 -32.15 33.13
C SER A 2 -31.06 -30.68 32.85
N LEU A 3 -32.00 -30.12 33.61
CA LEU A 3 -32.54 -28.76 33.43
C LEU A 3 -31.45 -27.66 33.37
N GLN A 4 -30.35 -27.82 34.11
CA GLN A 4 -29.18 -26.93 34.03
C GLN A 4 -28.54 -26.86 32.63
N TRP A 5 -28.39 -27.99 31.93
CA TRP A 5 -27.70 -28.06 30.63
C TRP A 5 -28.60 -27.61 29.48
N THR A 6 -29.92 -27.74 29.63
CA THR A 6 -30.88 -27.15 28.68
C THR A 6 -30.87 -25.62 28.76
N VAL A 7 -30.75 -25.05 29.96
CA VAL A 7 -30.61 -23.59 30.15
C VAL A 7 -29.30 -23.07 29.54
N ILE A 8 -28.19 -23.76 29.78
CA ILE A 8 -26.88 -23.39 29.20
C ILE A 8 -26.91 -23.51 27.67
N SER A 9 -27.53 -24.56 27.13
CA SER A 9 -27.67 -24.73 25.69
C SER A 9 -28.47 -23.61 25.04
N TRP A 10 -29.61 -23.24 25.62
CA TRP A 10 -30.41 -22.10 25.13
C TRP A 10 -29.61 -20.80 25.16
N PHE A 11 -28.84 -20.60 26.22
CA PHE A 11 -27.99 -19.42 26.38
C PHE A 11 -26.90 -19.33 25.29
N VAL A 12 -26.18 -20.42 25.00
CA VAL A 12 -25.18 -20.47 23.91
C VAL A 12 -25.81 -20.09 22.56
N TYR A 13 -27.01 -20.58 22.27
CA TYR A 13 -27.70 -20.23 21.02
C TYR A 13 -28.11 -18.76 20.98
N ALA A 14 -28.54 -18.20 22.11
CA ALA A 14 -28.86 -16.77 22.23
C ALA A 14 -27.61 -15.90 22.05
N GLU A 15 -26.48 -16.28 22.63
CA GLU A 15 -25.19 -15.60 22.46
C GLU A 15 -24.71 -15.63 21.01
N ALA A 16 -24.75 -16.81 20.38
CA ALA A 16 -24.36 -16.97 18.98
C ALA A 16 -25.23 -16.11 18.05
N ALA A 17 -26.55 -16.06 18.28
CA ALA A 17 -27.46 -15.20 17.55
C ALA A 17 -27.13 -13.71 17.75
N LEU A 18 -26.80 -13.29 18.98
CA LEU A 18 -26.41 -11.91 19.28
C LEU A 18 -25.09 -11.52 18.59
N VAL A 19 -24.08 -12.39 18.63
CA VAL A 19 -22.81 -12.19 17.91
C VAL A 19 -23.06 -12.05 16.41
N LEU A 20 -23.88 -12.93 15.83
CA LEU A 20 -24.24 -12.85 14.41
C LEU A 20 -24.92 -11.53 14.07
N ILE A 21 -25.91 -11.10 14.87
CA ILE A 21 -26.61 -9.83 14.67
C ILE A 21 -25.63 -8.63 14.76
N MET A 22 -24.67 -8.66 15.70
CA MET A 22 -23.66 -7.62 15.86
C MET A 22 -22.61 -7.61 14.74
N CYS A 23 -22.38 -8.75 14.08
CA CYS A 23 -21.49 -8.89 12.93
C CYS A 23 -22.14 -8.48 11.60
N LEU A 24 -23.47 -8.41 11.52
CA LEU A 24 -24.14 -7.99 10.29
C LEU A 24 -23.88 -6.50 10.01
N PRO A 25 -23.46 -6.13 8.78
CA PRO A 25 -23.14 -4.75 8.40
C PRO A 25 -24.38 -3.83 8.26
N VAL A 26 -25.56 -4.33 8.65
CA VAL A 26 -26.86 -3.66 8.46
C VAL A 26 -27.10 -2.55 9.50
N ILE A 27 -26.48 -2.64 10.68
CA ILE A 27 -26.73 -1.72 11.79
C ILE A 27 -25.49 -0.84 12.01
N SER A 28 -25.65 0.48 11.79
CA SER A 28 -24.56 1.44 12.02
C SER A 28 -24.17 1.54 13.50
N VAL A 29 -22.90 1.86 13.76
CA VAL A 29 -22.33 2.02 15.11
C VAL A 29 -23.12 3.01 15.97
N GLN A 30 -23.65 4.08 15.35
CA GLN A 30 -24.47 5.08 16.02
C GLN A 30 -25.85 4.54 16.47
N ARG A 31 -26.46 3.61 15.70
CA ARG A 31 -27.71 2.94 16.08
C ARG A 31 -27.47 1.98 17.24
N TRP A 32 -26.39 1.19 17.19
CA TRP A 32 -25.97 0.35 18.31
C TRP A 32 -25.73 1.16 19.58
N ARG A 33 -25.04 2.31 19.49
CA ARG A 33 -24.82 3.22 20.62
C ARG A 33 -26.14 3.70 21.23
N ARG A 34 -27.12 4.07 20.40
CA ARG A 34 -28.43 4.52 20.89
C ARG A 34 -29.20 3.41 21.59
N ILE A 35 -29.15 2.19 21.06
CA ILE A 35 -29.76 1.00 21.65
C ILE A 35 -29.09 0.67 22.99
N LEU A 36 -27.76 0.56 23.00
CA LEU A 36 -26.94 0.24 24.19
C LEU A 36 -27.03 1.29 25.29
N ARG A 37 -27.36 2.55 24.96
CA ARG A 37 -27.48 3.67 25.91
C ARG A 37 -28.93 4.00 26.29
N SER A 38 -29.89 3.17 25.88
CA SER A 38 -31.32 3.35 26.18
C SER A 38 -31.58 3.30 27.70
N ARG A 39 -32.70 3.92 28.14
CA ARG A 39 -33.06 4.05 29.57
C ARG A 39 -33.20 2.70 30.27
N LEU A 40 -33.50 1.63 29.54
CA LEU A 40 -33.59 0.26 30.06
C LEU A 40 -32.21 -0.31 30.41
N LEU A 41 -31.19 -0.13 29.56
CA LEU A 41 -29.84 -0.67 29.77
C LEU A 41 -29.01 0.14 30.78
N ARG A 42 -29.27 1.45 30.93
CA ARG A 42 -28.63 2.26 32.00
C ARG A 42 -28.98 1.79 33.41
N LYS A 43 -30.16 1.19 33.63
CA LYS A 43 -30.51 0.60 34.93
C LYS A 43 -29.68 -0.66 35.23
N PHE A 44 -29.23 -1.37 34.21
CA PHE A 44 -28.34 -2.52 34.36
C PHE A 44 -26.88 -2.11 34.55
N ASP A 45 -26.44 -0.96 34.03
CA ASP A 45 -25.04 -0.50 34.02
C ASP A 45 -24.41 -0.41 35.43
N SER A 46 -25.17 0.01 36.46
CA SER A 46 -24.67 0.17 37.84
C SER A 46 -24.32 -1.15 38.55
N SER A 47 -24.86 -2.29 38.09
CA SER A 47 -24.60 -3.61 38.68
C SER A 47 -24.16 -4.65 37.64
N ALA A 48 -24.14 -4.28 36.37
CA ALA A 48 -23.75 -5.09 35.24
C ALA A 48 -22.41 -5.75 35.50
N TYR A 49 -21.38 -4.99 35.88
CA TYR A 49 -20.05 -5.51 36.12
C TYR A 49 -20.02 -6.68 37.13
N VAL A 50 -20.81 -6.59 38.20
CA VAL A 50 -20.91 -7.63 39.23
C VAL A 50 -21.63 -8.86 38.67
N TYR A 51 -22.78 -8.70 38.02
CA TYR A 51 -23.50 -9.81 37.40
C TYR A 51 -22.69 -10.49 36.29
N PHE A 52 -21.95 -9.72 35.48
CA PHE A 52 -21.07 -10.21 34.42
C PHE A 52 -19.97 -11.12 34.97
N ASN A 53 -19.33 -10.72 36.07
CA ASN A 53 -18.23 -11.48 36.66
C ASN A 53 -18.72 -12.70 37.47
N VAL A 54 -19.85 -12.57 38.18
CA VAL A 54 -20.47 -13.69 38.89
C VAL A 54 -20.91 -14.78 37.91
N PHE A 55 -21.56 -14.38 36.80
CA PHE A 55 -21.99 -15.32 35.77
C PHE A 55 -20.82 -15.96 35.03
N PHE A 56 -19.76 -15.21 34.73
CA PHE A 56 -18.52 -15.76 34.19
C PHE A 56 -17.89 -16.79 35.13
N GLY A 57 -17.86 -16.50 36.43
CA GLY A 57 -17.43 -17.46 37.47
C GLY A 57 -18.29 -18.72 37.49
N LEU A 58 -19.61 -18.59 37.35
CA LEU A 58 -20.54 -19.71 37.27
C LEU A 58 -20.25 -20.61 36.05
N LEU A 59 -20.01 -20.01 34.87
CA LEU A 59 -19.65 -20.75 33.65
C LEU A 59 -18.32 -21.51 33.82
N ILE A 60 -17.32 -20.91 34.48
CA ILE A 60 -16.06 -21.59 34.79
C ILE A 60 -16.31 -22.79 35.72
N LEU A 61 -17.12 -22.64 36.76
CA LEU A 61 -17.44 -23.74 37.67
C LEU A 61 -18.16 -24.88 36.96
N LEU A 62 -19.11 -24.56 36.08
CA LEU A 62 -19.82 -25.54 35.25
C LEU A 62 -18.89 -26.24 34.25
N LEU A 63 -17.92 -25.52 33.67
CA LEU A 63 -16.90 -26.09 32.79
C LEU A 63 -16.00 -27.07 33.55
N ILE A 64 -15.58 -26.72 34.76
CA ILE A 64 -14.78 -27.58 35.63
C ILE A 64 -15.58 -28.84 36.03
N ASP A 65 -16.86 -28.70 36.41
CA ASP A 65 -17.74 -29.83 36.72
C ASP A 65 -17.94 -30.75 35.50
N ALA A 66 -18.19 -30.19 34.31
CA ALA A 66 -18.31 -30.94 33.07
C ALA A 66 -17.02 -31.71 32.73
N TYR A 67 -15.87 -31.06 32.89
CA TYR A 67 -14.56 -31.69 32.67
C TYR A 67 -14.30 -32.84 33.66
N ARG A 68 -14.58 -32.62 34.95
CA ARG A 68 -14.46 -33.66 35.99
C ARG A 68 -15.32 -34.87 35.67
N LYS A 69 -16.60 -34.68 35.35
CA LYS A 69 -17.53 -35.76 34.98
C LYS A 69 -17.13 -36.46 33.69
N MET A 70 -16.65 -35.71 32.69
CA MET A 70 -16.15 -36.29 31.44
C MET A 70 -14.94 -37.20 31.67
N ARG A 71 -13.99 -36.76 32.50
CA ARG A 71 -12.82 -37.58 32.86
C ARG A 71 -13.22 -38.81 33.69
N GLN A 72 -14.16 -38.65 34.63
CA GLN A 72 -14.66 -39.76 35.43
C GLN A 72 -15.31 -40.85 34.58
N HIS A 73 -16.21 -40.49 33.66
CA HIS A 73 -16.86 -41.47 32.78
C HIS A 73 -15.91 -42.06 31.74
N ALA A 74 -14.86 -41.34 31.34
CA ALA A 74 -13.81 -41.90 30.48
C ALA A 74 -12.97 -42.98 31.20
N LEU A 75 -12.72 -42.82 32.50
CA LEU A 75 -12.08 -43.84 33.33
C LEU A 75 -13.00 -45.03 33.61
N GLU A 76 -14.30 -44.78 33.82
CA GLU A 76 -15.32 -45.82 34.02
C GLU A 76 -15.46 -46.72 32.78
N GLU A 77 -15.42 -46.16 31.56
CA GLU A 77 -15.44 -46.92 30.30
C GLU A 77 -14.23 -47.85 30.14
N LEU A 78 -13.04 -47.44 30.58
CA LEU A 78 -11.82 -48.28 30.55
C LEU A 78 -11.88 -49.47 31.51
N SER A 79 -12.71 -49.39 32.55
CA SER A 79 -12.84 -50.43 33.58
C SER A 79 -13.86 -51.53 33.25
N ILE A 80 -14.67 -51.35 32.21
CA ILE A 80 -15.74 -52.29 31.81
C ILE A 80 -15.32 -53.01 30.54
N ASP A 81 -15.18 -54.33 30.60
CA ASP A 81 -14.91 -55.16 29.42
C ASP A 81 -16.19 -55.39 28.60
N GLU A 82 -16.19 -54.90 27.36
CA GLU A 82 -17.31 -54.98 26.41
C GLU A 82 -17.78 -56.44 26.17
N ARG A 83 -16.85 -57.41 26.21
CA ARG A 83 -17.19 -58.83 26.00
C ARG A 83 -17.95 -59.44 27.17
N VAL A 84 -17.74 -58.91 28.38
CA VAL A 84 -18.31 -59.44 29.63
C VAL A 84 -19.62 -58.74 29.98
N ASN A 85 -19.72 -57.42 29.76
CA ASN A 85 -20.93 -56.65 30.04
C ASN A 85 -21.22 -55.61 28.94
N PRO A 86 -21.80 -56.04 27.80
CA PRO A 86 -22.06 -55.15 26.66
C PRO A 86 -23.09 -54.06 26.98
N HIS A 87 -24.08 -54.34 27.83
CA HIS A 87 -25.08 -53.35 28.23
C HIS A 87 -24.49 -52.27 29.16
N GLY A 88 -23.64 -52.67 30.11
CA GLY A 88 -22.90 -51.75 30.99
C GLY A 88 -21.92 -50.86 30.21
N PHE A 89 -21.22 -51.44 29.23
CA PHE A 89 -20.33 -50.71 28.33
C PHE A 89 -21.09 -49.66 27.51
N ALA A 90 -22.22 -50.03 26.90
CA ALA A 90 -23.06 -49.09 26.15
C ALA A 90 -23.62 -47.94 27.03
N LEU A 91 -24.02 -48.23 28.27
CA LEU A 91 -24.50 -47.21 29.21
C LEU A 91 -23.39 -46.24 29.63
N SER A 92 -22.18 -46.74 29.89
CA SER A 92 -21.00 -45.92 30.21
C SER A 92 -20.64 -44.98 29.05
N ARG A 93 -20.61 -45.51 27.83
CA ARG A 93 -20.37 -44.74 26.60
C ARG A 93 -21.42 -43.64 26.37
N MET A 94 -22.70 -43.93 26.65
CA MET A 94 -23.77 -42.92 26.59
C MET A 94 -23.57 -41.80 27.63
N ARG A 95 -23.16 -42.12 28.86
CA ARG A 95 -22.87 -41.10 29.90
C ARG A 95 -21.66 -40.24 29.52
N LYS A 96 -20.59 -40.85 29.02
CA LYS A 96 -19.42 -40.15 28.49
C LYS A 96 -19.82 -39.19 27.37
N PHE A 97 -20.57 -39.65 26.37
CA PHE A 97 -21.04 -38.79 25.28
C PHE A 97 -21.87 -37.59 25.78
N ARG A 98 -22.78 -37.81 26.74
CA ARG A 98 -23.54 -36.70 27.37
C ARG A 98 -22.62 -35.71 28.09
N SER A 99 -21.61 -36.19 28.81
CA SER A 99 -20.65 -35.32 29.51
C SER A 99 -19.74 -34.54 28.55
N GLN A 100 -19.37 -35.12 27.41
CA GLN A 100 -18.63 -34.44 26.33
C GLN A 100 -19.44 -33.28 25.76
N ILE A 101 -20.74 -33.48 25.49
CA ILE A 101 -21.64 -32.41 25.01
C ILE A 101 -21.75 -31.27 26.05
N ASN A 102 -21.86 -31.60 27.33
CA ASN A 102 -21.93 -30.59 28.38
C ASN A 102 -20.63 -29.77 28.50
N PHE A 103 -19.47 -30.41 28.31
CA PHE A 103 -18.18 -29.74 28.27
C PHE A 103 -18.06 -28.81 27.06
N THR A 104 -18.47 -29.25 25.86
CA THR A 104 -18.42 -28.40 24.66
C THR A 104 -19.40 -27.23 24.75
N LEU A 105 -20.60 -27.43 25.31
CA LEU A 105 -21.57 -26.36 25.54
C LEU A 105 -21.06 -25.29 26.52
N SER A 106 -20.51 -25.70 27.67
CA SER A 106 -19.97 -24.76 28.66
C SER A 106 -18.72 -24.02 28.17
N ALA A 107 -17.84 -24.72 27.44
CA ALA A 107 -16.67 -24.09 26.81
C ALA A 107 -17.10 -23.10 25.71
N GLY A 108 -18.09 -23.46 24.89
CA GLY A 108 -18.66 -22.60 23.86
C GLY A 108 -19.31 -21.34 24.44
N ALA A 109 -20.10 -21.47 25.52
CA ALA A 109 -20.70 -20.34 26.23
C ALA A 109 -19.63 -19.36 26.73
N LEU A 110 -18.59 -19.89 27.39
CA LEU A 110 -17.52 -19.07 27.94
C LEU A 110 -16.75 -18.31 26.85
N LEU A 111 -16.49 -18.96 25.71
CA LEU A 111 -15.82 -18.34 24.58
C LEU A 111 -16.68 -17.24 23.94
N LEU A 112 -17.96 -17.52 23.66
CA LEU A 112 -18.88 -16.56 23.05
C LEU A 112 -19.11 -15.35 23.96
N TRP A 113 -19.18 -15.56 25.27
CA TRP A 113 -19.28 -14.47 26.26
C TRP A 113 -18.09 -13.51 26.22
N LEU A 114 -16.86 -14.04 26.11
CA LEU A 114 -15.65 -13.22 25.97
C LEU A 114 -15.64 -12.43 24.65
N VAL A 115 -16.08 -13.06 23.56
CA VAL A 115 -16.23 -12.41 22.26
C VAL A 115 -17.25 -11.28 22.33
N LEU A 116 -18.43 -11.52 22.94
CA LEU A 116 -19.46 -10.49 23.13
C LEU A 116 -18.96 -9.31 23.96
N LYS A 117 -18.27 -9.57 25.08
CA LYS A 117 -17.67 -8.52 25.91
C LYS A 117 -16.68 -7.66 25.12
N TRP A 118 -15.82 -8.31 24.33
CA TRP A 118 -14.86 -7.62 23.47
C TRP A 118 -15.56 -6.79 22.38
N MET A 119 -16.57 -7.34 21.72
CA MET A 119 -17.35 -6.64 20.68
C MET A 119 -18.07 -5.41 21.23
N VAL A 120 -18.73 -5.52 22.38
CA VAL A 120 -19.43 -4.39 23.02
C VAL A 120 -18.44 -3.29 23.41
N SER A 121 -17.32 -3.64 24.04
CA SER A 121 -16.28 -2.67 24.41
C SER A 121 -15.68 -1.96 23.18
N SER A 122 -15.44 -2.71 22.11
CA SER A 122 -14.88 -2.20 20.87
C SER A 122 -15.85 -1.27 20.13
N LEU A 123 -17.14 -1.62 20.07
CA LEU A 123 -18.18 -0.78 19.46
C LEU A 123 -18.39 0.53 20.22
N ILE A 124 -18.40 0.48 21.56
CA ILE A 124 -18.50 1.68 22.39
C ILE A 124 -17.28 2.58 22.17
N GLY A 125 -16.07 2.00 22.14
CA GLY A 125 -14.83 2.74 21.87
C GLY A 125 -14.84 3.42 20.50
N ARG A 126 -15.25 2.72 19.44
CA ARG A 126 -15.40 3.30 18.09
C ARG A 126 -16.40 4.46 18.06
N ALA A 127 -17.51 4.34 18.78
CA ALA A 127 -18.55 5.36 18.83
C ALA A 127 -18.12 6.64 19.58
N PHE A 128 -17.20 6.53 20.55
CA PHE A 128 -16.57 7.69 21.19
C PHE A 128 -15.61 8.38 20.23
N LEU A 129 -14.74 7.60 19.58
CA LEU A 129 -13.75 8.12 18.65
C LEU A 129 -14.40 8.87 17.47
N GLU A 130 -15.52 8.35 16.94
CA GLU A 130 -16.29 8.98 15.87
C GLU A 130 -16.97 10.28 16.34
N GLN A 131 -17.44 10.35 17.58
CA GLN A 131 -17.98 11.58 18.16
C GLN A 131 -16.90 12.64 18.33
N ASP A 132 -15.75 12.29 18.89
CA ASP A 132 -14.64 13.22 19.11
C ASP A 132 -14.13 13.78 17.78
N LEU A 133 -14.04 12.93 16.75
CA LEU A 133 -13.67 13.33 15.39
C LEU A 133 -14.73 14.25 14.75
N SER A 134 -16.03 14.04 15.03
CA SER A 134 -17.09 14.94 14.56
C SER A 134 -17.06 16.32 15.25
N ILE A 135 -16.72 16.37 16.53
CA ILE A 135 -16.56 17.61 17.30
C ILE A 135 -15.36 18.40 16.78
N GLU A 136 -14.22 17.73 16.58
CA GLU A 136 -13.03 18.36 16.01
C GLU A 136 -13.28 18.87 14.57
N ARG A 137 -13.97 18.10 13.74
CA ARG A 137 -14.37 18.55 12.40
C ARG A 137 -15.28 19.78 12.43
N ALA A 138 -16.21 19.87 13.39
CA ALA A 138 -17.05 21.04 13.55
C ALA A 138 -16.24 22.30 13.95
N LYS A 139 -15.23 22.15 14.82
CA LYS A 139 -14.32 23.25 15.19
C LYS A 139 -13.49 23.72 13.99
N VAL A 140 -12.97 22.79 13.18
CA VAL A 140 -12.22 23.11 11.95
C VAL A 140 -13.10 23.88 10.97
N ASN A 141 -14.34 23.44 10.77
CA ASN A 141 -15.28 24.14 9.88
C ASN A 141 -15.65 25.54 10.38
N ASP A 142 -15.77 25.75 11.69
CA ASP A 142 -16.00 27.08 12.30
C ASP A 142 -14.80 28.01 12.09
N LEU A 143 -13.57 27.49 12.24
CA LEU A 143 -12.34 28.22 11.96
C LEU A 143 -12.21 28.57 10.47
N GLN A 144 -12.57 27.66 9.58
CA GLN A 144 -12.59 27.88 8.13
C GLN A 144 -13.54 29.03 7.76
N ARG A 145 -14.74 29.05 8.34
CA ARG A 145 -15.73 30.11 8.11
C ARG A 145 -15.23 31.47 8.60
N LYS A 146 -14.59 31.53 9.77
CA LYS A 146 -13.97 32.76 10.28
C LYS A 146 -12.82 33.25 9.39
N LEU A 147 -12.07 32.33 8.80
CA LEU A 147 -11.01 32.65 7.84
C LEU A 147 -11.58 33.23 6.54
N ASP A 148 -12.65 32.64 6.00
CA ASP A 148 -13.33 33.15 4.80
C ASP A 148 -13.93 34.54 5.03
N GLU A 149 -14.52 34.78 6.20
CA GLU A 149 -15.04 36.11 6.59
C GLU A 149 -13.91 37.15 6.71
N ALA A 150 -12.73 36.75 7.23
CA ALA A 150 -11.54 37.61 7.28
C ALA A 150 -10.97 37.89 5.88
N GLN A 151 -10.93 36.89 4.99
CA GLN A 151 -10.48 37.05 3.60
C GLN A 151 -11.40 37.96 2.79
N ARG A 152 -12.72 37.90 2.99
CA ARG A 152 -13.68 38.81 2.34
C ARG A 152 -13.50 40.26 2.80
N LYS A 153 -13.24 40.47 4.09
CA LYS A 153 -12.89 41.80 4.63
C LYS A 153 -11.59 42.31 4.02
N LEU A 154 -10.56 41.46 3.91
CA LEU A 154 -9.27 41.82 3.33
C LEU A 154 -9.34 42.14 1.83
N SER A 155 -10.14 41.39 1.06
CA SER A 155 -10.33 41.63 -0.37
C SER A 155 -11.15 42.89 -0.66
N SER A 156 -12.08 43.27 0.23
CA SER A 156 -12.78 44.56 0.13
C SER A 156 -11.85 45.77 0.32
N THR A 157 -10.78 45.62 1.11
CA THR A 157 -9.74 46.65 1.28
C THR A 157 -8.73 46.71 0.14
N LEU A 158 -8.48 45.59 -0.56
CA LEU A 158 -7.50 45.52 -1.66
C LEU A 158 -8.04 46.03 -3.01
N ALA A 159 -9.36 46.05 -3.20
CA ALA A 159 -9.98 46.58 -4.42
C ALA A 159 -9.83 48.12 -4.61
N ALA A 160 -9.30 48.84 -3.61
CA ALA A 160 -9.16 50.29 -3.62
C ALA A 160 -7.84 50.82 -4.22
N GLY A 161 -6.90 49.96 -4.64
CA GLY A 161 -5.58 50.38 -5.15
C GLY A 161 -5.18 49.69 -6.44
N VAL A 162 -5.45 50.34 -7.58
CA VAL A 162 -5.02 49.92 -8.94
C VAL A 162 -3.71 50.66 -9.31
N VAL A 163 -2.83 50.03 -10.10
CA VAL A 163 -2.27 50.52 -11.40
C VAL A 163 -0.91 49.87 -11.78
N ASN A 164 -0.96 49.12 -12.90
CA ASN A 164 -0.08 48.92 -14.08
C ASN A 164 1.46 49.04 -14.06
N GLY A 165 2.11 48.12 -14.81
CA GLY A 165 3.42 48.29 -15.46
C GLY A 165 3.85 47.07 -16.29
N SER A 166 4.17 47.28 -17.56
CA SER A 166 4.41 46.31 -18.65
C SER A 166 5.90 46.21 -19.07
N VAL A 167 6.25 45.11 -19.80
CA VAL A 167 7.21 44.97 -20.94
C VAL A 167 8.19 43.76 -20.84
N SER A 168 8.60 43.33 -22.03
CA SER A 168 8.94 42.06 -22.71
C SER A 168 10.30 41.34 -22.51
N ASP A 169 10.23 40.00 -22.68
CA ASP A 169 10.97 39.04 -23.58
C ASP A 169 12.52 39.01 -23.67
N ASP A 170 13.13 37.84 -23.42
CA ASP A 170 13.68 36.90 -24.43
C ASP A 170 14.24 35.61 -23.76
N GLY A 171 14.25 34.48 -24.48
CA GLY A 171 14.34 33.11 -23.91
C GLY A 171 15.69 32.38 -23.91
N THR A 172 15.72 31.15 -23.35
CA THR A 172 16.41 29.93 -23.85
C THR A 172 16.26 28.74 -22.88
N MET A 173 16.36 27.52 -23.42
CA MET A 173 15.90 26.24 -22.87
C MET A 173 16.88 25.51 -21.92
N ALA A 174 16.27 24.69 -21.04
CA ALA A 174 16.64 23.35 -20.56
C ALA A 174 17.98 23.07 -19.84
N GLU A 175 17.89 22.57 -18.58
CA GLU A 175 18.66 21.37 -18.16
C GLU A 175 18.10 20.71 -16.88
N SER A 176 18.07 19.38 -16.92
CA SER A 176 17.37 18.47 -16.01
C SER A 176 18.06 18.21 -14.66
N SER A 177 17.24 17.94 -13.64
CA SER A 177 17.47 17.04 -12.50
C SER A 177 18.81 17.13 -11.73
N GLN A 178 18.89 18.00 -10.71
CA GLN A 178 20.02 18.02 -9.77
C GLN A 178 19.75 17.17 -8.51
N LEU A 179 20.29 15.95 -8.50
CA LEU A 179 20.76 15.30 -7.27
C LEU A 179 21.94 16.14 -6.75
N GLN A 180 21.77 16.90 -5.66
CA GLN A 180 22.85 17.79 -5.17
C GLN A 180 24.08 16.98 -4.70
N MET A 181 25.22 17.20 -5.37
CA MET A 181 26.54 16.62 -5.07
C MET A 181 27.48 17.69 -4.54
N GLY A 182 28.15 17.43 -3.40
CA GLY A 182 29.11 18.35 -2.78
C GLY A 182 28.55 19.76 -2.55
N TYR A 183 29.44 20.71 -2.24
CA TYR A 183 29.10 22.14 -2.29
C TYR A 183 29.89 22.81 -3.43
N LYS A 184 29.18 23.49 -4.35
CA LYS A 184 29.81 24.48 -5.23
C LYS A 184 30.09 25.72 -4.39
N ILE A 185 31.35 26.07 -4.23
CA ILE A 185 31.76 27.22 -3.41
C ILE A 185 32.00 28.42 -4.33
N GLY A 186 31.31 29.53 -4.08
CA GLY A 186 31.73 30.84 -4.56
C GLY A 186 32.77 31.46 -3.60
N GLY A 187 33.83 32.04 -4.14
CA GLY A 187 34.74 32.92 -3.39
C GLY A 187 35.82 32.25 -2.52
N ILE A 188 36.22 31.00 -2.78
CA ILE A 188 37.45 30.42 -2.21
C ILE A 188 38.35 29.94 -3.34
N ASP A 189 39.44 30.67 -3.59
CA ASP A 189 40.32 30.42 -4.74
C ASP A 189 41.16 29.13 -4.61
N LYS A 190 41.33 28.58 -3.40
CA LYS A 190 41.99 27.28 -3.16
C LYS A 190 41.39 26.53 -1.98
N LEU A 191 40.58 25.51 -2.26
CA LEU A 191 40.19 24.52 -1.25
C LEU A 191 41.31 23.49 -1.05
N GLU A 192 41.72 23.26 0.20
CA GLU A 192 42.75 22.25 0.51
C GLU A 192 42.29 20.84 0.07
N PRO A 193 43.21 19.99 -0.46
CA PRO A 193 42.86 18.66 -0.98
C PRO A 193 42.07 17.78 -0.01
N ARG A 194 42.35 17.88 1.31
CA ARG A 194 41.68 17.09 2.35
C ARG A 194 40.18 17.34 2.49
N TYR A 195 39.67 18.46 1.98
CA TYR A 195 38.24 18.81 2.01
C TYR A 195 37.52 18.48 0.70
N LYS A 196 38.23 17.95 -0.30
CA LYS A 196 37.66 17.58 -1.59
C LYS A 196 37.14 16.15 -1.56
N CYS A 197 36.03 15.95 -2.25
CA CYS A 197 35.52 14.62 -2.53
C CYS A 197 36.34 13.94 -3.63
N ALA A 198 36.79 12.71 -3.41
CA ALA A 198 37.51 11.90 -4.39
C ALA A 198 36.67 11.51 -5.62
N HIS A 199 35.35 11.73 -5.58
CA HIS A 199 34.44 11.47 -6.71
C HIS A 199 34.04 12.74 -7.47
N CYS A 200 33.50 13.74 -6.77
CA CYS A 200 32.97 14.95 -7.42
C CYS A 200 33.93 16.14 -7.38
N HIS A 201 35.07 16.02 -6.69
CA HIS A 201 36.11 17.06 -6.51
C HIS A 201 35.65 18.39 -5.89
N LEU A 202 34.38 18.46 -5.48
CA LEU A 202 33.79 19.57 -4.72
C LEU A 202 34.03 19.39 -3.21
N LEU A 203 33.72 20.44 -2.45
CA LEU A 203 33.73 20.38 -0.98
C LEU A 203 32.82 19.25 -0.48
N LEU A 204 33.35 18.43 0.43
CA LEU A 204 32.66 17.28 0.99
C LEU A 204 31.34 17.69 1.68
N ARG A 205 30.22 17.13 1.18
CA ARG A 205 28.90 17.18 1.82
C ARG A 205 28.65 15.84 2.50
N GLU A 206 28.43 15.88 3.81
CA GLU A 206 28.36 14.68 4.67
C GLU A 206 29.54 13.72 4.41
N PRO A 207 30.75 14.09 4.85
CA PRO A 207 31.97 13.35 4.57
C PRO A 207 31.89 11.89 5.02
N MET A 208 32.20 10.98 4.10
CA MET A 208 32.35 9.54 4.31
C MET A 208 33.81 9.15 4.01
N GLN A 209 34.38 8.27 4.81
CA GLN A 209 35.73 7.75 4.63
C GLN A 209 35.66 6.25 4.34
N GLY A 210 36.32 5.80 3.27
CA GLY A 210 36.45 4.37 2.98
C GLY A 210 37.59 3.71 3.75
N ASP A 211 37.66 2.38 3.72
CA ASP A 211 38.72 1.58 4.35
C ASP A 211 40.14 1.97 3.89
N CYS A 212 40.27 2.46 2.65
CA CYS A 212 41.53 3.00 2.10
C CYS A 212 41.91 4.39 2.61
N GLY A 213 41.05 5.05 3.40
CA GLY A 213 41.28 6.39 3.94
C GLY A 213 40.83 7.55 3.04
N HIS A 214 40.47 7.30 1.78
CA HIS A 214 39.95 8.33 0.85
C HIS A 214 38.52 8.77 1.21
N ARG A 215 38.21 10.03 0.91
CA ARG A 215 36.99 10.71 1.37
C ARG A 215 36.01 10.99 0.24
N TYR A 216 34.73 10.77 0.52
CA TYR A 216 33.61 10.90 -0.42
C TYR A 216 32.45 11.66 0.22
N CYS A 217 31.60 12.29 -0.58
CA CYS A 217 30.27 12.72 -0.10
C CYS A 217 29.38 11.49 0.09
N ARG A 218 28.47 11.49 1.07
CA ARG A 218 27.48 10.42 1.27
C ARG A 218 26.73 10.04 -0.01
N ASN A 219 26.24 11.04 -0.75
CA ASN A 219 25.55 10.81 -2.02
C ASN A 219 26.48 10.28 -3.12
N CYS A 220 27.76 10.65 -3.12
CA CYS A 220 28.73 10.14 -4.10
C CYS A 220 29.01 8.65 -3.89
N VAL A 221 29.10 8.19 -2.63
CA VAL A 221 29.20 6.75 -2.30
C VAL A 221 27.97 6.01 -2.83
N GLN A 222 26.77 6.53 -2.56
CA GLN A 222 25.53 5.88 -2.98
C GLN A 222 25.40 5.79 -4.52
N LEU A 223 25.75 6.87 -5.23
CA LEU A 223 25.72 6.90 -6.70
C LEU A 223 26.70 5.88 -7.28
N LYS A 224 27.95 5.87 -6.81
CA LYS A 224 28.96 4.91 -7.27
C LYS A 224 28.60 3.47 -6.99
N PHE A 225 28.01 3.19 -5.83
CA PHE A 225 27.52 1.86 -5.50
C PHE A 225 26.38 1.42 -6.41
N ASN A 226 25.41 2.32 -6.67
CA ASN A 226 24.27 2.03 -7.53
C ASN A 226 24.69 1.83 -9.01
N GLU A 227 25.60 2.66 -9.52
CA GLU A 227 26.16 2.54 -10.88
C GLU A 227 26.88 1.20 -11.07
N ALA A 228 27.73 0.81 -10.11
CA ALA A 228 28.47 -0.44 -10.14
C ALA A 228 27.53 -1.66 -10.07
N LYS A 229 26.52 -1.61 -9.21
CA LYS A 229 25.48 -2.64 -9.09
C LYS A 229 24.67 -2.83 -10.37
N GLN A 230 24.37 -1.74 -11.09
CA GLN A 230 23.68 -1.83 -12.39
C GLN A 230 24.54 -2.49 -13.47
N LYS A 231 25.86 -2.28 -13.42
CA LYS A 231 26.83 -2.86 -14.37
C LYS A 231 27.32 -4.25 -13.99
N GLY A 232 27.03 -4.72 -12.77
CA GLY A 232 27.53 -6.00 -12.24
C GLY A 232 29.03 -5.97 -11.90
N GLU A 233 29.59 -4.78 -11.67
CA GLU A 233 31.01 -4.58 -11.37
C GLU A 233 31.19 -4.18 -9.89
N PRO A 234 32.35 -4.44 -9.26
CA PRO A 234 32.64 -3.92 -7.93
C PRO A 234 32.81 -2.40 -7.98
N SER A 235 32.26 -1.69 -7.00
CA SER A 235 32.46 -0.25 -6.87
C SER A 235 33.83 -0.01 -6.24
N LEU A 236 34.79 0.49 -7.01
CA LEU A 236 36.19 0.61 -6.58
C LEU A 236 36.58 2.07 -6.30
N CYS A 237 37.53 2.25 -5.38
CA CYS A 237 38.14 3.54 -5.10
C CYS A 237 38.92 4.09 -6.30
N LEU A 238 38.68 5.37 -6.62
CA LEU A 238 39.28 6.09 -7.75
C LEU A 238 40.68 6.65 -7.46
N GLU A 239 41.03 6.83 -6.18
CA GLU A 239 42.31 7.42 -5.75
C GLU A 239 43.32 6.37 -5.26
N CYS A 240 42.94 5.09 -5.15
CA CYS A 240 43.92 4.03 -4.89
C CYS A 240 44.77 3.77 -6.13
N ASP A 241 46.09 3.83 -5.97
CA ASP A 241 47.06 3.62 -7.06
C ASP A 241 46.83 2.26 -7.75
N SER A 242 46.85 2.28 -9.09
CA SER A 242 46.62 1.11 -9.94
C SER A 242 47.74 0.06 -9.90
N SER A 243 48.77 0.26 -9.09
CA SER A 243 49.93 -0.63 -8.97
C SER A 243 49.75 -1.75 -7.94
N ASP A 244 48.80 -1.62 -7.01
CA ASP A 244 48.45 -2.68 -6.06
C ASP A 244 47.17 -3.36 -6.52
N SER A 245 47.19 -4.70 -6.53
CA SER A 245 46.12 -5.57 -7.01
C SER A 245 44.79 -5.49 -6.25
N ASP A 246 44.66 -4.59 -5.27
CA ASP A 246 43.49 -4.49 -4.39
C ASP A 246 42.99 -3.03 -4.24
N ARG A 247 42.36 -2.49 -5.29
CA ARG A 247 41.57 -1.25 -5.11
C ARG A 247 40.48 -1.51 -4.08
N ALA A 248 40.44 -0.69 -3.03
CA ALA A 248 39.43 -0.84 -1.99
C ALA A 248 38.01 -0.67 -2.55
N GLU A 249 37.13 -1.57 -2.16
CA GLU A 249 35.71 -1.53 -2.53
C GLU A 249 34.99 -0.43 -1.74
N ILE A 250 34.18 0.37 -2.44
CA ILE A 250 33.37 1.45 -1.89
C ILE A 250 31.92 0.99 -1.85
N SER A 251 31.41 0.78 -0.65
CA SER A 251 29.99 0.53 -0.45
C SER A 251 29.47 1.32 0.77
N PRO A 252 28.14 1.52 0.89
CA PRO A 252 27.55 2.11 2.08
C PRO A 252 27.91 1.37 3.38
N ASP A 253 28.23 0.08 3.29
CA ASP A 253 28.57 -0.77 4.44
C ASP A 253 30.08 -0.75 4.79
N ARG A 254 30.93 -0.38 3.83
CA ARG A 254 32.41 -0.28 3.97
C ARG A 254 32.91 1.17 4.00
N THR A 255 32.01 2.10 4.24
CA THR A 255 32.35 3.53 4.41
C THR A 255 31.75 4.05 5.70
N TYR A 256 32.52 4.90 6.39
CA TYR A 256 32.15 5.41 7.71
C TYR A 256 32.03 6.93 7.68
N PRO A 257 31.06 7.52 8.41
CA PRO A 257 30.96 8.97 8.50
C PRO A 257 32.20 9.61 9.17
N ASP A 258 32.90 10.49 8.45
CA ASP A 258 34.09 11.20 8.98
C ASP A 258 33.64 12.43 9.79
N MET A 259 33.34 12.18 11.07
CA MET A 259 32.88 13.21 12.01
C MET A 259 33.97 14.22 12.37
N ALA A 260 35.25 13.91 12.15
CA ALA A 260 36.34 14.84 12.41
C ALA A 260 36.39 15.90 11.32
N ILE A 261 36.44 15.49 10.05
CA ILE A 261 36.39 16.41 8.90
C ILE A 261 35.07 17.14 8.82
N LYS A 262 33.93 16.48 9.11
CA LYS A 262 32.64 17.17 9.18
C LYS A 262 32.65 18.32 10.18
N ARG A 263 33.26 18.14 11.36
CA ARG A 263 33.39 19.18 12.39
C ARG A 263 34.36 20.28 11.96
N GLU A 264 35.44 19.93 11.28
CA GLU A 264 36.42 20.89 10.76
C GLU A 264 35.78 21.77 9.68
N ILE A 265 35.22 21.18 8.61
CA ILE A 265 34.51 21.89 7.54
C ILE A 265 33.45 22.84 8.10
N ASN A 266 32.64 22.37 9.05
CA ASN A 266 31.56 23.16 9.64
C ASN A 266 32.04 24.34 10.49
N LYS A 267 33.26 24.29 11.05
CA LYS A 267 33.80 25.32 11.95
C LYS A 267 34.80 26.25 11.28
N SER A 268 35.61 25.75 10.35
CA SER A 268 36.76 26.48 9.78
C SER A 268 36.46 27.06 8.40
N LEU A 269 35.54 26.48 7.63
CA LEU A 269 35.25 26.93 6.27
C LEU A 269 34.03 27.85 6.22
N LYS A 270 34.19 28.95 5.47
CA LYS A 270 33.10 29.85 5.09
C LYS A 270 32.86 29.72 3.60
N VAL A 271 31.61 29.66 3.18
CA VAL A 271 31.19 29.47 1.79
C VAL A 271 30.18 30.54 1.40
N GLN A 272 30.25 30.99 0.14
CA GLN A 272 29.20 31.83 -0.45
C GLN A 272 28.00 30.98 -0.85
N CYS A 273 26.81 31.56 -0.75
CA CYS A 273 25.57 30.92 -1.22
C CYS A 273 25.69 30.53 -2.70
N PRO A 274 25.31 29.28 -3.07
CA PRO A 274 25.37 28.81 -4.46
C PRO A 274 24.25 29.39 -5.35
N ASN A 275 23.23 30.01 -4.78
CA ASN A 275 22.09 30.56 -5.53
C ASN A 275 22.42 31.99 -5.99
N SER A 276 22.74 32.20 -7.26
CA SER A 276 22.95 33.55 -7.82
C SER A 276 21.62 34.33 -7.93
N PRO A 277 21.56 35.63 -7.61
CA PRO A 277 22.61 36.58 -7.19
C PRO A 277 22.78 36.73 -5.66
N CYS A 278 22.72 35.65 -4.88
CA CYS A 278 22.93 35.73 -3.43
C CYS A 278 24.42 35.85 -3.07
N ASP A 279 24.83 37.01 -2.56
CA ASP A 279 26.23 37.27 -2.15
C ASP A 279 26.53 36.93 -0.69
N LYS A 280 25.63 36.22 0.00
CA LYS A 280 25.80 35.93 1.43
C LYS A 280 26.91 34.90 1.65
N VAL A 281 27.93 35.27 2.42
CA VAL A 281 29.01 34.39 2.89
C VAL A 281 28.75 33.98 4.34
N MET A 282 28.81 32.69 4.64
CA MET A 282 28.54 32.16 5.98
C MET A 282 29.37 30.91 6.27
N GLN A 283 29.36 30.44 7.53
CA GLN A 283 29.98 29.15 7.86
C GLN A 283 29.18 28.01 7.23
N VAL A 284 29.84 26.90 6.86
CA VAL A 284 29.15 25.75 6.24
C VAL A 284 28.02 25.22 7.13
N ARG A 285 28.16 25.28 8.45
CA ARG A 285 27.11 24.87 9.41
C ARG A 285 25.81 25.68 9.30
N GLU A 286 25.89 26.92 8.82
CA GLU A 286 24.78 27.87 8.67
C GLU A 286 24.22 27.87 7.24
N LEU A 287 24.85 27.14 6.32
CA LEU A 287 24.49 27.16 4.90
C LEU A 287 23.14 26.48 4.65
N ASP A 288 22.87 25.32 5.26
CA ASP A 288 21.60 24.61 5.04
C ASP A 288 20.41 25.44 5.58
N ASP A 289 20.58 26.12 6.72
CA ASP A 289 19.59 27.05 7.27
C ASP A 289 19.35 28.25 6.33
N HIS A 290 20.43 28.83 5.79
CA HIS A 290 20.31 29.90 4.82
C HIS A 290 19.65 29.47 3.51
N LEU A 291 19.96 28.29 2.98
CA LEU A 291 19.37 27.78 1.74
C LEU A 291 17.86 27.60 1.86
N GLN A 292 17.35 27.30 3.06
CA GLN A 292 15.90 27.24 3.33
C GLN A 292 15.25 28.63 3.28
N GLU A 293 15.95 29.67 3.72
CA GLU A 293 15.44 31.06 3.76
C GLU A 293 15.88 31.91 2.55
N CYS A 294 16.67 31.35 1.64
CA CYS A 294 17.29 32.12 0.55
C CYS A 294 16.25 32.58 -0.47
N LYS A 295 16.11 33.89 -0.64
CA LYS A 295 15.18 34.51 -1.61
C LYS A 295 15.42 34.10 -3.06
N PHE A 296 16.64 33.67 -3.38
CA PHE A 296 17.08 33.27 -4.71
C PHE A 296 17.10 31.75 -4.90
N ARG A 297 16.60 30.99 -3.92
CA ARG A 297 16.47 29.53 -4.05
C ARG A 297 15.57 29.20 -5.25
N PRO A 298 15.98 28.27 -6.13
CA PRO A 298 15.15 27.82 -7.24
C PRO A 298 13.97 26.99 -6.73
N GLU A 299 12.76 27.35 -7.17
CA GLU A 299 11.50 26.67 -6.90
C GLU A 299 10.84 26.26 -8.22
N PRO A 300 10.36 25.02 -8.37
CA PRO A 300 9.67 24.59 -9.58
C PRO A 300 8.30 25.25 -9.67
N CYS A 301 7.97 25.80 -10.83
CA CYS A 301 6.64 26.31 -11.11
C CYS A 301 5.63 25.15 -11.20
N GLU A 302 4.57 25.19 -10.39
CA GLU A 302 3.51 24.17 -10.37
C GLU A 302 2.75 24.02 -11.71
N LEU A 303 2.83 25.03 -12.58
CA LEU A 303 2.12 25.05 -13.86
C LEU A 303 2.98 24.56 -15.02
N CYS A 304 4.23 25.04 -15.16
CA CYS A 304 5.12 24.67 -16.27
C CYS A 304 6.31 23.78 -15.90
N GLY A 305 6.65 23.67 -14.61
CA GLY A 305 7.80 22.90 -14.13
C GLY A 305 9.16 23.62 -14.24
N GLU A 306 9.22 24.84 -14.79
CA GLU A 306 10.46 25.62 -14.85
C GLU A 306 10.94 26.03 -13.45
N LEU A 307 12.26 25.95 -13.23
CA LEU A 307 12.89 26.39 -11.97
C LEU A 307 13.05 27.90 -11.99
N VAL A 308 12.36 28.57 -11.07
CA VAL A 308 12.35 30.03 -10.97
C VAL A 308 12.76 30.42 -9.54
N ALA A 309 13.50 31.52 -9.35
CA ALA A 309 13.85 31.98 -8.02
C ALA A 309 12.58 32.23 -7.18
N MET A 310 12.57 31.85 -5.91
CA MET A 310 11.41 31.98 -5.00
C MET A 310 10.81 33.41 -5.04
N GLN A 311 11.66 34.42 -5.08
CA GLN A 311 11.27 35.83 -5.23
C GLN A 311 10.49 36.13 -6.52
N SER A 312 10.84 35.50 -7.65
CA SER A 312 10.23 35.76 -8.97
C SER A 312 9.17 34.74 -9.36
N LEU A 313 8.91 33.72 -8.53
CA LEU A 313 7.92 32.67 -8.79
C LEU A 313 6.49 33.24 -8.94
N ALA A 314 6.12 34.22 -8.13
CA ALA A 314 4.81 34.88 -8.21
C ALA A 314 4.64 35.64 -9.54
N GLU A 315 5.63 36.45 -9.90
CA GLU A 315 5.66 37.19 -11.17
C GLU A 315 5.65 36.22 -12.36
N HIS A 316 6.40 35.12 -12.28
CA HIS A 316 6.39 34.08 -13.31
C HIS A 316 4.99 33.47 -13.46
N LYS A 317 4.34 33.01 -12.38
CA LYS A 317 3.01 32.38 -12.44
C LYS A 317 1.95 33.28 -13.08
N GLU A 318 2.01 34.58 -12.80
CA GLU A 318 1.02 35.54 -13.30
C GLU A 318 1.35 36.04 -14.72
N GLN A 319 2.62 36.34 -15.00
CA GLN A 319 2.99 37.14 -16.17
C GLN A 319 3.85 36.40 -17.21
N LYS A 320 4.61 35.37 -16.82
CA LYS A 320 5.59 34.72 -17.72
C LYS A 320 5.29 33.24 -18.01
N CYS A 321 4.47 32.59 -17.18
CA CYS A 321 4.17 31.17 -17.31
C CYS A 321 3.26 30.89 -18.51
N ARG A 322 3.73 30.06 -19.45
CA ARG A 322 2.96 29.64 -20.63
C ARG A 322 1.69 28.83 -20.30
N ARG A 323 1.70 28.17 -19.14
CA ARG A 323 0.57 27.40 -18.61
C ARG A 323 -0.27 28.16 -17.58
N ARG A 324 -0.11 29.49 -17.48
CA ARG A 324 -1.00 30.33 -16.68
C ARG A 324 -2.45 30.15 -17.16
N LEU A 325 -3.39 30.09 -16.24
CA LEU A 325 -4.80 29.94 -16.55
C LEU A 325 -5.44 31.29 -16.82
N VAL A 326 -5.85 31.52 -18.08
CA VAL A 326 -6.53 32.74 -18.52
C VAL A 326 -8.00 32.44 -18.83
N PRO A 327 -8.93 33.34 -18.50
CA PRO A 327 -10.33 33.17 -18.86
C PRO A 327 -10.51 33.34 -20.37
N CYS A 328 -11.20 32.40 -21.00
CA CYS A 328 -11.68 32.55 -22.36
C CYS A 328 -12.67 33.73 -22.43
N ASP A 329 -12.50 34.61 -23.39
CA ASP A 329 -13.36 35.78 -23.61
C ASP A 329 -14.80 35.41 -23.98
N VAL A 330 -14.99 34.26 -24.62
CA VAL A 330 -16.29 33.75 -25.08
C VAL A 330 -17.00 32.94 -23.99
N CYS A 331 -16.45 31.79 -23.58
CA CYS A 331 -17.12 30.88 -22.63
C CYS A 331 -16.82 31.18 -21.15
N LYS A 332 -15.90 32.10 -20.86
CA LYS A 332 -15.41 32.43 -19.51
C LYS A 332 -14.72 31.29 -18.75
N GLU A 333 -14.51 30.15 -19.40
CA GLU A 333 -13.77 29.02 -18.85
C GLU A 333 -12.27 29.35 -18.75
N ARG A 334 -11.60 28.89 -17.68
CA ARG A 334 -10.17 29.14 -17.46
C ARG A 334 -9.35 28.07 -18.15
N VAL A 335 -8.65 28.44 -19.21
CA VAL A 335 -7.80 27.54 -20.01
C VAL A 335 -6.34 27.98 -19.94
N ALA A 336 -5.39 27.07 -20.17
CA ALA A 336 -3.97 27.43 -20.19
C ALA A 336 -3.70 28.40 -21.34
N PHE A 337 -2.87 29.42 -21.10
CA PHE A 337 -2.61 30.49 -22.07
C PHE A 337 -2.07 29.94 -23.41
N GLU A 338 -1.18 28.95 -23.37
CA GLU A 338 -0.69 28.26 -24.58
C GLU A 338 -1.78 27.55 -25.40
N SER A 339 -2.88 27.14 -24.76
CA SER A 339 -4.00 26.42 -25.36
C SER A 339 -5.21 27.31 -25.67
N LEU A 340 -5.13 28.62 -25.42
CA LEU A 340 -6.28 29.52 -25.54
C LEU A 340 -6.74 29.65 -27.00
N ASP A 341 -5.82 29.73 -27.96
CA ASP A 341 -6.14 29.89 -29.38
C ASP A 341 -6.77 28.61 -29.97
N GLU A 342 -6.25 27.44 -29.58
CA GLU A 342 -6.82 26.14 -29.96
C GLU A 342 -8.19 25.92 -29.31
N HIS A 343 -8.36 26.33 -28.05
CA HIS A 343 -9.66 26.30 -27.39
C HIS A 343 -10.70 27.14 -28.13
N LYS A 344 -10.35 28.38 -28.52
CA LYS A 344 -11.25 29.27 -29.27
C LYS A 344 -11.63 28.73 -30.65
N SER A 345 -10.73 28.02 -31.32
CA SER A 345 -10.95 27.56 -32.69
C SER A 345 -11.66 26.21 -32.80
N SER A 346 -11.58 25.35 -31.77
CA SER A 346 -11.98 23.94 -31.93
C SER A 346 -12.87 23.37 -30.82
N THR A 347 -12.87 23.91 -29.60
CA THR A 347 -13.49 23.25 -28.44
C THR A 347 -14.31 24.18 -27.52
N CYS A 348 -14.33 25.49 -27.80
CA CYS A 348 -15.08 26.46 -27.01
C CYS A 348 -16.59 26.27 -27.20
N ILE A 349 -17.29 25.85 -26.15
CA ILE A 349 -18.76 25.61 -26.14
C ILE A 349 -19.57 26.88 -26.49
N GLY A 350 -18.96 28.06 -26.33
CA GLY A 350 -19.57 29.35 -26.65
C GLY A 350 -19.29 29.88 -28.05
N SER A 351 -18.48 29.20 -28.88
CA SER A 351 -18.24 29.66 -30.25
C SER A 351 -19.50 29.50 -31.11
N THR A 352 -19.71 30.45 -32.03
CA THR A 352 -20.80 30.42 -33.00
C THR A 352 -20.21 30.39 -34.39
N VAL A 353 -20.77 29.55 -35.25
CA VAL A 353 -20.45 29.52 -36.69
C VAL A 353 -21.65 30.04 -37.49
N GLU A 354 -21.38 30.62 -38.64
CA GLU A 354 -22.42 31.07 -39.57
C GLU A 354 -22.90 29.87 -40.38
N CYS A 355 -24.21 29.66 -40.44
CA CYS A 355 -24.83 28.62 -41.25
C CYS A 355 -24.54 28.90 -42.74
N GLU A 356 -23.96 27.95 -43.45
CA GLU A 356 -23.57 28.11 -44.86
C GLU A 356 -24.76 28.41 -45.80
N PHE A 357 -25.99 28.10 -45.38
CA PHE A 357 -27.19 28.23 -46.22
C PHE A 357 -27.98 29.50 -45.96
N CYS A 358 -28.09 29.94 -44.71
CA CYS A 358 -28.90 31.10 -44.32
C CYS A 358 -28.10 32.22 -43.65
N LEU A 359 -26.79 32.01 -43.43
CA LEU A 359 -25.85 32.92 -42.77
C LEU A 359 -26.21 33.31 -41.33
N ALA A 360 -27.19 32.63 -40.72
CA ALA A 360 -27.52 32.82 -39.31
C ALA A 360 -26.40 32.30 -38.41
N ARG A 361 -26.11 33.02 -37.32
CA ARG A 361 -25.13 32.57 -36.31
C ARG A 361 -25.73 31.50 -35.42
N VAL A 362 -25.19 30.30 -35.50
CA VAL A 362 -25.62 29.12 -34.73
C VAL A 362 -24.48 28.69 -33.81
N LYS A 363 -24.81 28.10 -32.67
CA LYS A 363 -23.77 27.53 -31.77
C LYS A 363 -22.99 26.45 -32.50
N ASP A 364 -21.67 26.44 -32.34
CA ASP A 364 -20.77 25.51 -33.00
C ASP A 364 -20.77 24.12 -32.31
N ASN A 365 -21.93 23.47 -32.30
CA ASN A 365 -22.07 22.08 -31.87
C ASN A 365 -23.04 21.33 -32.80
N GLU A 366 -22.79 20.03 -32.98
CA GLU A 366 -23.53 19.16 -33.92
C GLU A 366 -25.05 19.17 -33.67
N GLU A 367 -25.46 19.23 -32.40
CA GLU A 367 -26.87 19.17 -32.01
C GLU A 367 -27.63 20.46 -32.38
N ALA A 368 -27.02 21.62 -32.16
CA ALA A 368 -27.59 22.93 -32.53
C ALA A 368 -27.50 23.21 -34.04
N LYS A 369 -26.46 22.73 -34.73
CA LYS A 369 -26.40 22.76 -36.20
C LYS A 369 -27.52 21.91 -36.80
N SER A 370 -27.71 20.70 -36.28
CA SER A 370 -28.76 19.78 -36.73
C SER A 370 -30.16 20.32 -36.46
N SER A 371 -30.44 20.85 -35.26
CA SER A 371 -31.73 21.44 -34.95
C SER A 371 -32.04 22.65 -35.82
N HIS A 372 -31.04 23.52 -36.05
CA HIS A 372 -31.19 24.65 -36.95
C HIS A 372 -31.45 24.18 -38.39
N TRP A 373 -30.69 23.21 -38.92
CA TRP A 373 -30.87 22.70 -40.28
C TRP A 373 -32.23 22.03 -40.51
N LEU A 374 -32.76 21.30 -39.53
CA LEU A 374 -34.00 20.52 -39.66
C LEU A 374 -35.28 21.33 -39.40
N GLU A 375 -35.24 22.27 -38.45
CA GLU A 375 -36.45 22.89 -37.91
C GLU A 375 -36.54 24.40 -38.14
N GLU A 376 -35.41 25.10 -38.29
CA GLU A 376 -35.38 26.58 -38.27
C GLU A 376 -34.78 27.22 -39.52
N CYS A 377 -33.99 26.48 -40.32
CA CYS A 377 -33.29 27.01 -41.48
C CYS A 377 -34.28 27.21 -42.65
N PRO A 378 -34.50 28.46 -43.13
CA PRO A 378 -35.49 28.77 -44.17
C PRO A 378 -35.25 28.08 -45.52
N VAL A 379 -34.09 27.44 -45.72
CA VAL A 379 -33.58 26.93 -47.00
C VAL A 379 -33.43 25.40 -47.01
N GLY A 380 -33.68 24.70 -45.89
CA GLY A 380 -33.31 23.29 -45.68
C GLY A 380 -34.19 22.21 -46.34
N TRP A 381 -35.25 22.58 -47.07
CA TRP A 381 -36.26 21.62 -47.59
C TRP A 381 -36.01 21.11 -49.02
N HIS A 382 -34.81 21.28 -49.59
CA HIS A 382 -34.52 20.88 -50.98
C HIS A 382 -33.14 20.26 -51.20
N THR A 383 -32.68 19.33 -50.37
CA THR A 383 -31.57 18.43 -50.75
C THR A 383 -31.64 17.11 -49.99
N THR A 384 -32.48 16.17 -50.44
CA THR A 384 -32.34 14.76 -50.03
C THR A 384 -32.40 13.86 -51.25
N ARG A 385 -31.30 13.16 -51.52
CA ARG A 385 -31.24 12.05 -52.49
C ARG A 385 -32.28 10.99 -52.12
N CYS A 386 -32.98 10.47 -53.12
CA CYS A 386 -33.90 9.34 -52.99
C CYS A 386 -33.18 8.10 -52.40
N PRO A 387 -33.72 7.43 -51.37
CA PRO A 387 -33.14 6.22 -50.78
C PRO A 387 -33.09 4.99 -51.71
N PHE A 388 -33.61 5.08 -52.94
CA PHE A 388 -33.72 3.96 -53.89
C PHE A 388 -32.89 4.11 -55.17
N GLY A 389 -31.94 5.06 -55.23
CA GLY A 389 -30.86 5.04 -56.22
C GLY A 389 -31.28 5.19 -57.70
N CYS A 390 -31.91 6.31 -58.07
CA CYS A 390 -32.13 6.66 -59.48
C CYS A 390 -30.98 7.57 -60.00
N PRO A 391 -30.44 7.32 -61.21
CA PRO A 391 -29.26 8.02 -61.70
C PRO A 391 -29.55 8.93 -62.91
N GLU A 392 -30.29 10.04 -62.76
CA GLU A 392 -30.10 11.22 -63.62
C GLU A 392 -30.94 12.41 -63.16
N MET A 393 -30.34 13.60 -63.22
CA MET A 393 -30.97 14.87 -62.90
C MET A 393 -31.57 15.48 -64.16
N SER A 394 -32.90 15.63 -64.21
CA SER A 394 -33.56 16.78 -64.84
C SER A 394 -35.01 16.87 -64.36
N GLU A 395 -35.57 18.05 -64.58
CA GLU A 395 -36.71 18.67 -63.92
C GLU A 395 -38.03 17.88 -63.96
N GLY A 396 -38.72 17.83 -62.81
CA GLY A 396 -40.17 17.64 -62.73
C GLY A 396 -40.69 16.21 -62.52
N CYS A 397 -40.92 15.83 -61.26
CA CYS A 397 -41.90 14.80 -60.93
C CYS A 397 -42.89 15.35 -59.89
N TRP A 398 -43.96 15.96 -60.40
CA TRP A 398 -45.23 16.11 -59.70
C TRP A 398 -46.14 14.99 -60.22
N PRO A 399 -46.80 14.22 -59.33
CA PRO A 399 -47.95 14.77 -58.60
C PRO A 399 -48.08 14.28 -57.15
N CYS A 400 -48.39 15.19 -56.21
CA CYS A 400 -49.36 14.98 -55.11
C CYS A 400 -49.31 16.18 -54.15
N GLN A 401 -50.00 17.26 -54.54
CA GLN A 401 -50.52 18.24 -53.58
C GLN A 401 -51.86 17.75 -53.04
N SER A 402 -52.22 18.28 -51.88
CA SER A 402 -53.54 18.33 -51.25
C SER A 402 -53.92 17.17 -50.33
N GLY A 403 -54.32 17.53 -49.11
CA GLY A 403 -54.90 16.58 -48.15
C GLY A 403 -54.80 17.02 -46.69
N SER A 404 -55.50 18.10 -46.36
CA SER A 404 -55.70 18.71 -45.05
C SER A 404 -55.86 17.78 -43.83
N SER A 405 -55.29 18.23 -42.72
CA SER A 405 -55.86 18.33 -41.37
C SER A 405 -57.16 17.57 -41.05
N SER A 406 -57.09 16.51 -40.24
CA SER A 406 -57.90 16.38 -39.02
C SER A 406 -57.70 15.02 -38.35
N SER A 407 -57.14 15.08 -37.15
CA SER A 407 -57.59 14.39 -35.94
C SER A 407 -58.42 13.11 -36.09
N ARG A 408 -57.92 12.00 -35.52
CA ARG A 408 -58.56 11.21 -34.45
C ARG A 408 -57.77 9.93 -34.22
N LEU A 409 -57.19 9.79 -33.03
CA LEU A 409 -57.69 8.96 -31.92
C LEU A 409 -57.28 7.48 -32.04
N ILE A 410 -56.62 7.04 -30.97
CA ILE A 410 -56.83 5.76 -30.29
C ILE A 410 -56.65 4.52 -31.15
N HIS A 411 -55.58 3.77 -30.91
CA HIS A 411 -55.75 2.35 -30.53
C HIS A 411 -54.55 1.79 -29.76
N GLN A 412 -54.91 1.10 -28.68
CA GLN A 412 -54.06 0.36 -27.77
C GLN A 412 -53.47 -0.92 -28.38
N SER A 413 -52.25 -1.23 -27.95
CA SER A 413 -51.73 -2.55 -27.52
C SER A 413 -51.63 -3.75 -28.48
N ARG A 414 -50.47 -4.44 -28.35
CA ARG A 414 -50.09 -5.80 -28.81
C ARG A 414 -49.87 -5.92 -30.35
N ALA A 415 -48.88 -6.63 -30.90
CA ALA A 415 -48.02 -7.73 -30.44
C ALA A 415 -46.76 -7.88 -31.34
N SER A 416 -45.76 -8.64 -30.84
CA SER A 416 -44.86 -9.57 -31.60
C SER A 416 -43.58 -9.05 -32.32
N CYS A 417 -42.42 -9.31 -31.68
CA CYS A 417 -41.10 -9.84 -32.13
C CYS A 417 -40.81 -10.16 -33.63
N PRO A 418 -39.53 -10.41 -34.07
CA PRO A 418 -38.28 -10.63 -33.28
C PRO A 418 -36.95 -10.01 -33.83
N SER A 419 -35.93 -10.02 -32.96
CA SER A 419 -34.48 -9.83 -33.23
C SER A 419 -33.79 -11.11 -33.75
N PRO A 420 -32.55 -11.00 -34.30
CA PRO A 420 -31.34 -11.48 -33.59
C PRO A 420 -30.10 -10.59 -33.83
N GLY A 421 -29.05 -10.44 -33.02
CA GLY A 421 -28.61 -11.04 -31.76
C GLY A 421 -27.07 -10.89 -31.66
N VAL A 422 -26.55 -9.93 -30.89
CA VAL A 422 -25.15 -9.90 -30.42
C VAL A 422 -25.11 -9.57 -28.94
N GLN A 423 -24.58 -10.51 -28.17
CA GLN A 423 -24.59 -10.57 -26.72
C GLN A 423 -23.60 -9.58 -26.09
N ARG A 424 -24.11 -8.74 -25.19
CA ARG A 424 -23.31 -8.09 -24.15
C ARG A 424 -22.89 -9.12 -23.10
N ARG A 425 -21.60 -9.41 -22.98
CA ARG A 425 -21.03 -10.03 -21.77
C ARG A 425 -20.65 -8.94 -20.78
N ARG A 426 -21.30 -9.00 -19.61
CA ARG A 426 -20.92 -8.33 -18.37
C ARG A 426 -19.51 -8.75 -17.98
N GLN A 427 -18.62 -7.79 -17.75
CA GLN A 427 -17.45 -8.00 -16.90
C GLN A 427 -17.68 -7.29 -15.57
N ARG A 428 -17.85 -8.14 -14.56
CA ARG A 428 -17.90 -7.86 -13.14
C ARG A 428 -16.49 -7.42 -12.72
N ARG A 429 -16.29 -6.13 -12.41
CA ARG A 429 -15.09 -5.71 -11.66
C ARG A 429 -15.39 -5.91 -10.19
N GLU A 430 -14.68 -6.86 -9.63
CA GLU A 430 -14.56 -7.12 -8.20
C GLU A 430 -14.01 -5.86 -7.51
N LEU A 431 -14.71 -5.40 -6.47
CA LEU A 431 -14.18 -4.45 -5.53
C LEU A 431 -13.08 -5.13 -4.73
N GLN A 432 -11.83 -4.81 -5.06
CA GLN A 432 -10.71 -5.06 -4.18
C GLN A 432 -10.48 -3.80 -3.34
N CYS A 433 -10.90 -3.86 -2.08
CA CYS A 433 -10.58 -2.85 -1.09
C CYS A 433 -9.06 -2.79 -0.88
N ARG A 434 -8.42 -1.75 -1.43
CA ARG A 434 -7.04 -1.36 -1.13
C ARG A 434 -7.08 -0.48 0.14
N PRO A 435 -6.15 -0.66 1.10
CA PRO A 435 -6.05 0.26 2.25
C PRO A 435 -5.77 1.68 1.75
N PRO A 436 -6.24 2.73 2.45
CA PRO A 436 -5.94 4.11 2.07
C PRO A 436 -4.43 4.35 2.23
N SER A 437 -3.73 4.36 1.11
CA SER A 437 -2.38 4.89 1.00
C SER A 437 -2.46 6.39 1.29
N LEU A 438 -1.77 6.83 2.34
CA LEU A 438 -1.47 8.24 2.61
C LEU A 438 -0.90 8.84 1.33
N THR A 439 -1.60 9.82 0.76
CA THR A 439 -1.16 10.56 -0.42
C THR A 439 -0.15 11.61 -0.01
N GLY A 440 0.76 12.00 -0.92
CA GLY A 440 1.74 13.05 -0.68
C GLY A 440 1.12 14.37 -0.19
N SER A 441 -0.16 14.62 -0.52
CA SER A 441 -0.97 15.72 -0.01
C SER A 441 -1.06 15.77 1.52
N ASP A 442 -1.14 14.63 2.18
CA ASP A 442 -1.36 14.56 3.64
C ASP A 442 -0.05 14.84 4.39
N PHE A 443 1.09 14.55 3.75
CA PHE A 443 2.43 14.87 4.26
C PHE A 443 2.79 16.35 4.02
N GLU A 444 2.33 16.90 2.89
CA GLU A 444 2.44 18.32 2.53
C GLU A 444 1.67 19.21 3.52
N GLU A 445 0.44 18.81 3.86
CA GLU A 445 -0.44 19.55 4.76
C GLU A 445 0.08 19.51 6.20
N LEU A 446 0.63 18.36 6.64
CA LEU A 446 1.28 18.22 7.94
C LEU A 446 2.59 19.04 8.05
N SER A 447 3.32 19.16 6.94
CA SER A 447 4.56 19.96 6.87
C SER A 447 4.25 21.45 6.90
N ARG A 448 3.23 21.90 6.16
CA ARG A 448 2.72 23.28 6.19
C ARG A 448 2.18 23.68 7.57
N LEU A 449 1.55 22.75 8.30
CA LEU A 449 1.09 23.00 9.67
C LEU A 449 2.26 23.09 10.68
N LYS A 450 3.32 22.30 10.49
CA LYS A 450 4.55 22.38 11.31
C LYS A 450 5.32 23.67 11.07
N GLU A 451 5.45 24.13 9.83
CA GLU A 451 6.08 25.42 9.49
C GLU A 451 5.29 26.61 10.03
N LYS A 452 3.96 26.57 9.95
CA LYS A 452 3.09 27.61 10.54
C LYS A 452 3.19 27.63 12.07
N ALA A 453 3.28 26.48 12.71
CA ALA A 453 3.48 26.39 14.16
C ALA A 453 4.86 26.92 14.59
N ALA A 454 5.93 26.58 13.85
CA ALA A 454 7.28 27.09 14.12
C ALA A 454 7.41 28.61 13.85
N SER A 455 6.72 29.13 12.82
CA SER A 455 6.61 30.56 12.54
C SER A 455 5.88 31.31 13.65
N LEU A 456 4.79 30.75 14.18
CA LEU A 456 4.07 31.30 15.32
C LEU A 456 4.92 31.26 16.60
N GLU A 457 5.64 30.16 16.85
CA GLU A 457 6.54 30.03 17.99
C GLU A 457 7.72 31.02 17.91
N SER A 458 8.28 31.25 16.72
CA SER A 458 9.34 32.25 16.47
C SER A 458 8.82 33.68 16.66
N ARG A 459 7.59 33.96 16.21
CA ARG A 459 6.90 35.25 16.43
C ARG A 459 6.53 35.48 17.90
N MET A 460 6.25 34.41 18.65
CA MET A 460 6.01 34.47 20.09
C MET A 460 7.32 34.67 20.87
N LYS A 461 8.43 34.09 20.42
CA LYS A 461 9.78 34.30 21.01
C LYS A 461 10.37 35.67 20.69
N SER A 462 10.03 36.28 19.55
CA SER A 462 10.45 37.64 19.20
C SER A 462 9.60 38.74 19.84
N MET A 463 8.43 38.40 20.39
CA MET A 463 7.72 39.24 21.36
C MET A 463 8.37 39.09 22.74
N ALA A 464 9.52 39.73 22.92
CA ALA A 464 10.07 39.96 24.25
C ALA A 464 9.08 40.83 25.06
N LEU A 465 8.32 40.21 25.96
CA LEU A 465 7.60 40.90 27.03
C LEU A 465 8.05 40.27 28.34
N PRO A 466 8.64 41.06 29.27
CA PRO A 466 7.83 41.95 30.10
C PRO A 466 8.40 43.37 30.36
N THR A 467 9.55 43.75 29.79
CA THR A 467 10.21 45.02 30.14
C THR A 467 9.56 46.25 29.51
N ASP A 468 9.08 46.17 28.27
CA ASP A 468 8.57 47.34 27.55
C ASP A 468 7.10 47.63 27.85
N LEU A 469 6.27 46.61 28.12
CA LEU A 469 4.89 46.81 28.58
C LEU A 469 4.84 47.34 30.02
N ALA A 470 5.76 46.90 30.89
CA ALA A 470 5.88 47.42 32.26
C ALA A 470 6.37 48.87 32.29
N LYS A 471 7.21 49.27 31.33
CA LYS A 471 7.65 50.66 31.15
C LYS A 471 6.51 51.55 30.66
N MET A 472 5.80 51.12 29.60
CA MET A 472 4.63 51.85 29.10
C MET A 472 3.52 51.94 30.15
N LEU A 473 3.30 50.90 30.96
CA LEU A 473 2.34 50.93 32.07
C LEU A 473 2.78 51.87 33.21
N LYS A 474 4.08 51.98 33.49
CA LYS A 474 4.61 52.96 34.45
C LYS A 474 4.48 54.40 33.94
N ASP A 475 4.75 54.62 32.66
CA ASP A 475 4.65 55.94 32.02
C ASP A 475 3.18 56.40 31.89
N LEU A 476 2.25 55.45 31.67
CA LEU A 476 0.81 55.68 31.74
C LEU A 476 0.32 55.89 33.18
N GLN A 477 0.89 55.19 34.18
CA GLN A 477 0.57 55.41 35.60
C GLN A 477 1.03 56.79 36.11
N GLY A 478 2.13 57.32 35.59
CA GLY A 478 2.60 58.68 35.92
C GLY A 478 1.71 59.78 35.34
N SER A 479 0.97 59.48 34.26
CA SER A 479 0.16 60.45 33.51
C SER A 479 -1.32 60.45 33.86
N ILE A 480 -1.80 59.48 34.66
CA ILE A 480 -3.22 59.36 35.06
C ILE A 480 -3.34 59.63 36.57
N VAL A 481 -3.28 60.91 36.94
CA VAL A 481 -3.67 61.39 38.26
C VAL A 481 -5.04 62.05 38.11
N GLN A 482 -6.10 61.27 38.30
CA GLN A 482 -7.41 61.64 38.88
C GLN A 482 -8.50 60.66 38.41
N GLY A 483 -8.77 59.65 39.24
CA GLY A 483 -9.92 58.75 39.08
C GLY A 483 -9.67 57.36 39.65
N ASP A 484 -10.03 57.13 40.92
CA ASP A 484 -9.84 55.84 41.61
C ASP A 484 -10.43 54.64 40.84
N LYS A 485 -11.48 54.87 40.06
CA LYS A 485 -12.11 53.85 39.18
C LYS A 485 -11.20 53.35 38.05
N VAL A 486 -10.28 54.17 37.54
CA VAL A 486 -9.37 53.77 36.44
C VAL A 486 -8.27 52.84 36.95
N LYS A 487 -7.80 53.07 38.20
CA LYS A 487 -6.87 52.17 38.89
C LYS A 487 -7.49 50.80 39.14
N GLU A 488 -8.73 50.77 39.61
CA GLU A 488 -9.50 49.53 39.82
C GLU A 488 -9.67 48.73 38.52
N LEU A 489 -10.06 49.41 37.42
CA LEU A 489 -10.23 48.75 36.12
C LEU A 489 -8.91 48.19 35.59
N LEU A 490 -7.80 48.94 35.71
CA LEU A 490 -6.47 48.48 35.31
C LEU A 490 -6.01 47.27 36.12
N GLN A 491 -6.35 47.21 37.40
CA GLN A 491 -6.01 46.09 38.26
C GLN A 491 -6.78 44.82 37.86
N VAL A 492 -8.09 44.94 37.58
CA VAL A 492 -8.89 43.82 37.08
C VAL A 492 -8.37 43.33 35.73
N ILE A 493 -8.04 44.24 34.80
CA ILE A 493 -7.48 43.86 33.49
C ILE A 493 -6.15 43.12 33.66
N LYS A 494 -5.29 43.57 34.58
CA LYS A 494 -4.01 42.92 34.87
C LYS A 494 -4.20 41.49 35.40
N GLU A 495 -5.12 41.29 36.35
CA GLU A 495 -5.44 39.94 36.86
C GLU A 495 -6.02 39.02 35.78
N GLN A 496 -6.86 39.55 34.87
CA GLN A 496 -7.38 38.76 33.75
C GLN A 496 -6.28 38.39 32.75
N PHE A 497 -5.34 39.29 32.51
CA PHE A 497 -4.16 39.01 31.68
C PHE A 497 -3.25 37.95 32.30
N ASP A 498 -2.93 38.07 33.59
CA ASP A 498 -2.10 37.11 34.31
C ASP A 498 -2.74 35.71 34.33
N ASN A 499 -4.06 35.63 34.57
CA ASN A 499 -4.80 34.37 34.56
C ASN A 499 -4.91 33.74 33.15
N CYS A 500 -4.99 34.57 32.10
CA CYS A 500 -4.92 34.12 30.72
C CYS A 500 -3.52 33.57 30.38
N TYR A 501 -2.47 34.27 30.82
CA TYR A 501 -1.09 33.89 30.62
C TYR A 501 -0.74 32.55 31.29
N ASP A 502 -1.17 32.36 32.54
CA ASP A 502 -0.96 31.10 33.27
C ASP A 502 -1.67 29.91 32.60
N LYS A 503 -2.88 30.11 32.07
CA LYS A 503 -3.59 29.07 31.31
C LYS A 503 -2.85 28.71 30.02
N ILE A 504 -2.37 29.70 29.27
CA ILE A 504 -1.59 29.46 28.04
C ILE A 504 -0.34 28.63 28.36
N ARG A 505 0.39 29.01 29.41
CA ARG A 505 1.59 28.29 29.88
C ARG A 505 1.29 26.85 30.29
N GLN A 506 0.16 26.61 30.97
CA GLN A 506 -0.28 25.25 31.31
C GLN A 506 -0.62 24.42 30.07
N TYR A 507 -1.22 25.01 29.04
CA TYR A 507 -1.50 24.33 27.77
C TYR A 507 -0.22 23.96 27.02
N GLU A 508 0.76 24.87 26.94
CA GLU A 508 2.06 24.60 26.32
C GLU A 508 2.79 23.42 26.99
N LEU A 509 2.80 23.40 28.32
CA LEU A 509 3.47 22.34 29.09
C LEU A 509 2.77 20.98 28.94
N ARG A 510 1.43 20.99 28.79
CA ARG A 510 0.65 19.77 28.50
C ARG A 510 0.92 19.27 27.07
N MET A 511 0.96 20.18 26.10
CA MET A 511 1.25 19.85 24.70
C MET A 511 2.65 19.27 24.52
N GLN A 512 3.66 19.78 25.25
CA GLN A 512 5.00 19.20 25.26
C GLN A 512 5.01 17.77 25.79
N LYS A 513 4.33 17.49 26.91
CA LYS A 513 4.22 16.13 27.48
C LYS A 513 3.52 15.17 26.54
N ASP A 514 2.50 15.63 25.81
CA ASP A 514 1.78 14.79 24.86
C ASP A 514 2.61 14.51 23.60
N LEU A 515 3.44 15.46 23.16
CA LEU A 515 4.39 15.26 22.08
C LEU A 515 5.47 14.24 22.46
N GLU A 516 6.02 14.31 23.68
CA GLU A 516 6.99 13.33 24.19
C GLU A 516 6.40 11.92 24.24
N LYS A 517 5.18 11.76 24.74
CA LYS A 517 4.46 10.47 24.74
C LYS A 517 4.25 9.96 23.32
N LYS A 518 3.88 10.84 22.38
CA LYS A 518 3.67 10.45 20.98
C LYS A 518 4.97 9.93 20.35
N LEU A 519 6.09 10.61 20.62
CA LEU A 519 7.41 10.21 20.14
C LEU A 519 7.86 8.86 20.73
N ASP A 520 7.54 8.61 22.01
CA ASP A 520 7.81 7.32 22.65
C ASP A 520 6.94 6.18 22.07
N ILE A 521 5.67 6.46 21.77
CA ILE A 521 4.79 5.52 21.08
C ILE A 521 5.30 5.23 19.67
N GLU A 522 5.75 6.23 18.92
CA GLU A 522 6.34 6.05 17.58
C GLU A 522 7.60 5.18 17.63
N ARG A 523 8.47 5.39 18.64
CA ARG A 523 9.66 4.53 18.84
C ARG A 523 9.26 3.07 19.10
N LYS A 524 8.32 2.84 20.02
CA LYS A 524 7.77 1.50 20.31
C LYS A 524 7.11 0.87 19.10
N HIS A 525 6.41 1.66 18.29
CA HIS A 525 5.79 1.20 17.05
C HIS A 525 6.84 0.72 16.05
N GLN A 526 7.93 1.48 15.84
CA GLN A 526 9.02 1.06 14.97
C GLN A 526 9.71 -0.22 15.44
N GLU A 527 9.89 -0.39 16.75
CA GLU A 527 10.43 -1.64 17.32
C GLU A 527 9.49 -2.83 17.10
N LEU A 528 8.19 -2.65 17.33
CA LEU A 528 7.17 -3.67 17.07
C LEU A 528 7.13 -4.07 15.58
N VAL A 529 7.24 -3.11 14.67
CA VAL A 529 7.29 -3.39 13.22
C VAL A 529 8.52 -4.23 12.85
N LYS A 530 9.71 -3.91 13.39
CA LYS A 530 10.92 -4.72 13.19
C LYS A 530 10.75 -6.14 13.73
N LEU A 531 10.14 -6.27 14.92
CA LEU A 531 9.90 -7.57 15.53
C LEU A 531 8.89 -8.41 14.75
N LEU A 532 7.84 -7.78 14.20
CA LEU A 532 6.86 -8.46 13.34
C LEU A 532 7.54 -9.01 12.08
N ALA A 533 8.34 -8.20 11.38
CA ALA A 533 9.08 -8.66 10.19
C ALA A 533 10.01 -9.86 10.51
N TYR A 534 10.69 -9.84 11.65
CA TYR A 534 11.50 -10.99 12.11
C TYR A 534 10.65 -12.23 12.37
N LYS A 535 9.48 -12.07 13.00
CA LYS A 535 8.56 -13.20 13.28
C LYS A 535 7.96 -13.76 11.99
N GLU A 536 7.61 -12.93 11.01
CA GLU A 536 7.14 -13.36 9.69
C GLU A 536 8.19 -14.22 8.98
N MET A 537 9.46 -13.79 8.98
CA MET A 537 10.56 -14.59 8.44
C MET A 537 10.71 -15.95 9.16
N LYS A 538 10.52 -15.97 10.48
CA LYS A 538 10.60 -17.20 11.28
C LYS A 538 9.42 -18.13 11.08
N ILE A 539 8.22 -17.58 10.85
CA ILE A 539 7.03 -18.36 10.48
C ILE A 539 7.26 -19.01 9.12
N LEU A 540 7.74 -18.26 8.12
CA LEU A 540 8.07 -18.82 6.81
C LEU A 540 9.12 -19.94 6.87
N ASP A 541 10.14 -19.78 7.73
CA ASP A 541 11.13 -20.85 7.95
C ASP A 541 10.50 -22.09 8.61
N LEU A 542 9.63 -21.89 9.61
CA LEU A 542 8.91 -22.99 10.27
C LEU A 542 7.93 -23.67 9.32
N GLU A 543 7.18 -22.92 8.50
CA GLU A 543 6.28 -23.46 7.47
C GLU A 543 7.05 -24.34 6.49
N ARG A 544 8.21 -23.88 6.00
CA ARG A 544 9.09 -24.69 5.14
C ARG A 544 9.56 -25.97 5.86
N ARG A 545 9.90 -25.88 7.15
CA ARG A 545 10.31 -27.06 7.93
C ARG A 545 9.16 -28.03 8.16
N VAL A 546 7.95 -27.54 8.40
CA VAL A 546 6.74 -28.36 8.54
C VAL A 546 6.41 -29.03 7.21
N GLU A 547 6.46 -28.30 6.10
CA GLU A 547 6.23 -28.86 4.76
C GLU A 547 7.23 -29.98 4.45
N VAL A 548 8.51 -29.81 4.80
CA VAL A 548 9.52 -30.87 4.69
C VAL A 548 9.19 -32.07 5.58
N LEU A 549 8.70 -31.86 6.81
CA LEU A 549 8.37 -32.94 7.73
C LEU A 549 7.10 -33.71 7.33
N GLU A 550 6.09 -33.03 6.79
CA GLU A 550 4.84 -33.64 6.32
C GLU A 550 5.06 -34.53 5.10
N HIS A 551 6.04 -34.20 4.27
CA HIS A 551 6.30 -34.89 2.99
C HIS A 551 7.56 -35.76 2.97
N ALA A 552 8.37 -35.76 4.03
CA ALA A 552 9.60 -36.55 4.10
C ALA A 552 9.31 -38.06 4.21
N GLY A 553 9.34 -38.76 3.08
CA GLY A 553 9.51 -40.22 3.05
C GLY A 553 10.94 -40.61 3.43
N TYR A 554 11.11 -41.64 4.26
CA TYR A 554 12.42 -42.19 4.67
C TYR A 554 12.64 -43.62 4.16
N ASP A 555 11.87 -44.03 3.17
CA ASP A 555 11.86 -45.39 2.64
C ASP A 555 12.32 -45.44 1.17
N GLY A 556 12.85 -44.35 0.64
CA GLY A 556 13.25 -44.23 -0.77
C GLY A 556 12.07 -44.05 -1.72
N VAL A 557 10.85 -43.84 -1.22
CA VAL A 557 9.65 -43.63 -2.03
C VAL A 557 9.10 -42.22 -1.80
N LEU A 558 8.77 -41.54 -2.89
CA LEU A 558 8.05 -40.27 -2.86
C LEU A 558 6.83 -40.37 -3.76
N VAL A 559 5.66 -39.97 -3.24
CA VAL A 559 4.46 -39.70 -4.04
C VAL A 559 4.21 -38.20 -3.99
N TRP A 560 4.54 -37.53 -5.09
CA TRP A 560 4.44 -36.09 -5.24
C TRP A 560 3.12 -35.70 -5.89
N LYS A 561 2.23 -35.09 -5.11
CA LYS A 561 0.99 -34.49 -5.60
C LYS A 561 1.27 -33.08 -6.12
N ILE A 562 0.88 -32.83 -7.37
CA ILE A 562 0.97 -31.51 -8.01
C ILE A 562 -0.45 -31.03 -8.24
N THR A 563 -0.86 -29.97 -7.54
CA THR A 563 -2.15 -29.29 -7.72
C THR A 563 -2.03 -28.14 -8.71
N ASP A 564 -3.18 -27.60 -9.14
CA ASP A 564 -3.30 -26.46 -10.07
C ASP A 564 -2.50 -26.69 -11.37
N VAL A 565 -2.57 -27.91 -11.90
CA VAL A 565 -1.78 -28.34 -13.05
C VAL A 565 -2.00 -27.43 -14.25
N ARG A 566 -3.25 -27.03 -14.52
CA ARG A 566 -3.58 -26.10 -15.61
C ARG A 566 -2.86 -24.77 -15.47
N ARG A 567 -2.91 -24.15 -14.29
CA ARG A 567 -2.24 -22.85 -14.03
C ARG A 567 -0.73 -22.98 -14.16
N ARG A 568 -0.14 -23.99 -13.50
CA ARG A 568 1.31 -24.21 -13.51
C ARG A 568 1.85 -24.53 -14.91
N LYS A 569 1.05 -25.19 -15.74
CA LYS A 569 1.40 -25.45 -17.14
C LYS A 569 1.39 -24.17 -17.98
N GLU A 570 0.39 -23.31 -17.79
CA GLU A 570 0.34 -22.01 -18.50
C GLU A 570 1.53 -21.13 -18.10
N GLU A 571 1.87 -21.07 -16.81
CA GLU A 571 3.06 -20.36 -16.32
C GLU A 571 4.37 -20.91 -16.91
N ALA A 572 4.44 -22.22 -17.17
CA ALA A 572 5.58 -22.85 -17.82
C ALA A 572 5.62 -22.56 -19.34
N ARG A 573 4.46 -22.42 -20.00
CA ARG A 573 4.36 -22.02 -21.41
C ARG A 573 4.73 -20.56 -21.63
N GLU A 574 4.28 -19.67 -20.75
CA GLU A 574 4.62 -18.24 -20.75
C GLU A 574 6.07 -17.98 -20.29
N GLY A 575 6.77 -18.99 -19.75
CA GLY A 575 8.14 -18.86 -19.26
C GLY A 575 8.27 -18.15 -17.90
N LYS A 576 7.17 -17.95 -17.16
CA LYS A 576 7.17 -17.37 -15.81
C LYS A 576 7.83 -18.31 -14.80
N VAL A 577 7.48 -19.59 -14.85
CA VAL A 577 8.01 -20.63 -13.97
C VAL A 577 8.32 -21.89 -14.79
N CYS A 578 9.58 -22.07 -15.16
CA CYS A 578 9.96 -23.14 -16.09
C CYS A 578 10.01 -24.54 -15.46
N SER A 579 10.28 -24.65 -14.15
CA SER A 579 10.40 -25.95 -13.47
C SER A 579 9.96 -25.89 -12.01
N ILE A 580 9.54 -27.03 -11.48
CA ILE A 580 9.07 -27.18 -10.10
C ILE A 580 9.87 -28.30 -9.42
N TYR A 581 10.25 -28.09 -8.16
CA TYR A 581 10.88 -29.12 -7.33
C TYR A 581 9.85 -29.81 -6.44
N SER A 582 10.03 -31.12 -6.23
CA SER A 582 9.29 -31.85 -5.21
C SER A 582 9.83 -31.54 -3.81
N PRO A 583 9.05 -31.83 -2.76
CA PRO A 583 9.61 -31.97 -1.42
C PRO A 583 10.75 -33.00 -1.38
N PRO A 584 11.71 -32.85 -0.45
CA PRO A 584 12.80 -33.79 -0.30
C PRO A 584 12.33 -35.12 0.30
N PHE A 585 12.92 -36.21 -0.14
CA PHE A 585 12.72 -37.56 0.41
C PHE A 585 14.07 -38.27 0.57
N TYR A 586 14.08 -39.33 1.37
CA TYR A 586 15.30 -39.99 1.82
C TYR A 586 15.23 -41.49 1.61
N THR A 587 16.39 -42.13 1.39
CA THR A 587 16.48 -43.59 1.35
C THR A 587 16.31 -44.24 2.74
N GLY A 588 16.52 -43.47 3.82
CA GLY A 588 16.53 -43.90 5.21
C GLY A 588 16.61 -42.69 6.16
N LYS A 589 16.43 -42.90 7.47
CA LYS A 589 16.57 -41.83 8.49
C LYS A 589 17.94 -41.14 8.45
N ALA A 590 18.98 -41.92 8.19
CA ALA A 590 20.35 -41.46 7.94
C ALA A 590 20.77 -41.76 6.49
N GLY A 591 19.87 -41.55 5.53
CA GLY A 591 20.06 -41.88 4.11
C GLY A 591 20.39 -40.68 3.22
N TYR A 592 20.48 -40.94 1.91
CA TYR A 592 20.67 -39.89 0.90
C TYR A 592 19.47 -38.96 0.88
N LYS A 593 19.70 -37.65 0.72
CA LYS A 593 18.65 -36.64 0.52
C LYS A 593 18.45 -36.39 -0.96
N MET A 594 17.20 -36.46 -1.43
CA MET A 594 16.88 -36.45 -2.86
C MET A 594 15.60 -35.65 -3.12
N CYS A 595 15.41 -35.16 -4.34
CA CYS A 595 14.14 -34.61 -4.79
C CYS A 595 13.94 -34.82 -6.30
N GLY A 596 12.72 -34.62 -6.77
CA GLY A 596 12.36 -34.59 -8.18
C GLY A 596 12.31 -33.16 -8.72
N ARG A 597 12.59 -32.99 -10.01
CA ARG A 597 12.43 -31.72 -10.73
C ARG A 597 11.61 -31.95 -12.00
N LEU A 598 10.51 -31.21 -12.14
CA LEU A 598 9.54 -31.36 -13.22
C LEU A 598 9.50 -30.11 -14.09
N TYR A 599 9.44 -30.32 -15.41
CA TYR A 599 9.17 -29.27 -16.40
C TYR A 599 7.89 -29.62 -17.15
N LEU A 600 6.82 -28.89 -16.85
CA LEU A 600 5.50 -29.12 -17.47
C LEU A 600 5.44 -28.73 -18.95
N ASN A 601 6.41 -27.96 -19.43
CA ASN A 601 6.53 -27.55 -20.84
C ASN A 601 7.90 -27.97 -21.45
N GLY A 602 8.55 -28.95 -20.83
CA GLY A 602 9.77 -29.59 -21.33
C GLY A 602 11.06 -28.81 -21.11
N ASP A 603 12.17 -29.54 -21.14
CA ASP A 603 13.54 -29.04 -21.03
C ASP A 603 14.46 -29.75 -22.03
N GLY A 604 15.53 -29.06 -22.46
CA GLY A 604 16.49 -29.62 -23.43
C GLY A 604 15.82 -30.14 -24.71
N ALA A 605 16.10 -31.41 -25.05
CA ALA A 605 15.56 -32.06 -26.25
C ALA A 605 14.01 -32.20 -26.24
N GLY A 606 13.38 -32.16 -25.07
CA GLY A 606 11.91 -32.25 -24.92
C GLY A 606 11.19 -30.93 -24.81
N LYS A 607 11.90 -29.80 -24.94
CA LYS A 607 11.31 -28.46 -24.79
C LYS A 607 10.12 -28.26 -25.73
N ASN A 608 9.00 -27.77 -25.18
CA ASN A 608 7.73 -27.54 -25.86
C ASN A 608 7.05 -28.78 -26.49
N THR A 609 7.61 -29.98 -26.34
CA THR A 609 7.06 -31.20 -26.96
C THR A 609 6.70 -32.27 -25.93
N HIS A 610 7.44 -32.34 -24.83
CA HIS A 610 7.27 -33.34 -23.78
C HIS A 610 7.23 -32.65 -22.40
N ILE A 611 6.65 -33.34 -21.43
CA ILE A 611 6.96 -33.13 -20.01
C ILE A 611 8.32 -33.77 -19.75
N SER A 612 9.22 -33.04 -19.09
CA SER A 612 10.53 -33.56 -18.69
C SER A 612 10.59 -33.77 -17.18
N LEU A 613 11.17 -34.90 -16.76
CA LEU A 613 11.25 -35.29 -15.36
C LEU A 613 12.67 -35.70 -14.99
N PHE A 614 13.19 -35.08 -13.94
CA PHE A 614 14.56 -35.29 -13.49
C PHE A 614 14.60 -35.65 -12.01
N PHE A 615 15.63 -36.42 -11.66
CA PHE A 615 16.02 -36.76 -10.30
C PHE A 615 17.22 -35.91 -9.87
N VAL A 616 17.22 -35.51 -8.60
CA VAL A 616 18.22 -34.59 -8.04
C VAL A 616 18.73 -35.13 -6.72
N ILE A 617 20.06 -35.20 -6.59
CA ILE A 617 20.71 -35.43 -5.31
C ILE A 617 20.91 -34.09 -4.62
N MET A 618 20.54 -34.04 -3.33
CA MET A 618 20.70 -32.88 -2.47
C MET A 618 21.74 -33.16 -1.40
N ARG A 619 22.37 -32.10 -0.88
CA ARG A 619 23.27 -32.21 0.27
C ARG A 619 22.50 -32.66 1.51
N GLY A 620 22.87 -33.81 2.04
CA GLY A 620 22.31 -34.43 3.24
C GLY A 620 23.19 -34.20 4.48
N ALA A 621 22.57 -34.32 5.66
CA ALA A 621 23.30 -34.21 6.93
C ALA A 621 24.27 -35.39 7.16
N PHE A 622 24.00 -36.53 6.54
CA PHE A 622 24.74 -37.79 6.72
C PHE A 622 25.63 -38.15 5.52
N ASP A 623 25.84 -37.23 4.57
CA ASP A 623 26.60 -37.50 3.34
C ASP A 623 28.03 -38.00 3.60
N ALA A 624 28.62 -37.66 4.76
CA ALA A 624 29.94 -38.14 5.17
C ALA A 624 29.98 -39.64 5.52
N LEU A 625 28.83 -40.23 5.85
CA LEU A 625 28.69 -41.63 6.25
C LEU A 625 28.20 -42.54 5.11
N LEU A 626 27.77 -41.94 3.99
CA LEU A 626 27.16 -42.65 2.87
C LEU A 626 28.20 -42.96 1.78
N PRO A 627 28.06 -44.07 1.05
CA PRO A 627 28.95 -44.39 -0.05
C PRO A 627 28.72 -43.43 -1.23
N TRP A 628 29.80 -43.05 -1.92
CA TRP A 628 29.74 -42.18 -3.11
C TRP A 628 30.66 -42.73 -4.21
N PRO A 629 30.33 -42.52 -5.50
CA PRO A 629 29.14 -41.82 -6.02
C PRO A 629 27.84 -42.61 -5.83
N PHE A 630 26.69 -41.93 -5.90
CA PHE A 630 25.38 -42.54 -5.80
C PHE A 630 25.13 -43.47 -7.00
N ALA A 631 24.81 -44.74 -6.71
CA ALA A 631 24.69 -45.79 -7.72
C ALA A 631 23.37 -46.59 -7.64
N LYS A 632 22.37 -46.08 -6.89
CA LYS A 632 21.10 -46.79 -6.68
C LYS A 632 20.17 -46.59 -7.86
N LYS A 633 19.49 -47.66 -8.31
CA LYS A 633 18.51 -47.58 -9.41
C LYS A 633 17.38 -46.63 -9.01
N VAL A 634 17.02 -45.73 -9.92
CA VAL A 634 15.93 -44.77 -9.75
C VAL A 634 14.83 -45.08 -10.75
N SER A 635 13.59 -45.15 -10.26
CA SER A 635 12.39 -45.27 -11.09
C SER A 635 11.51 -44.05 -10.87
N MET A 636 11.04 -43.46 -11.97
CA MET A 636 10.20 -42.28 -12.02
C MET A 636 8.92 -42.63 -12.75
N MET A 637 7.78 -42.23 -12.20
CA MET A 637 6.47 -42.61 -12.75
C MET A 637 5.51 -41.43 -12.76
N LEU A 638 4.74 -41.27 -13.82
CA LEU A 638 3.51 -40.48 -13.81
C LEU A 638 2.35 -41.45 -13.60
N LEU A 639 1.66 -41.30 -12.47
CA LEU A 639 0.58 -42.19 -12.08
C LEU A 639 -0.70 -41.84 -12.83
N ASP A 640 -1.28 -42.87 -13.44
CA ASP A 640 -2.64 -42.82 -13.96
C ASP A 640 -3.64 -43.06 -12.82
N GLN A 641 -4.55 -42.11 -12.63
CA GLN A 641 -5.55 -42.13 -11.57
C GLN A 641 -6.79 -42.97 -11.92
N ASN A 642 -6.83 -43.57 -13.11
CA ASN A 642 -7.75 -44.66 -13.44
C ASN A 642 -7.21 -46.04 -13.04
N PHE A 643 -5.92 -46.13 -12.67
CA PHE A 643 -5.21 -47.38 -12.45
C PHE A 643 -5.10 -48.26 -13.72
N ASP A 644 -5.13 -47.66 -14.92
CA ASP A 644 -4.98 -48.40 -16.18
C ASP A 644 -3.49 -48.60 -16.49
N GLU A 645 -2.79 -47.54 -16.92
CA GLU A 645 -1.39 -47.62 -17.35
C GLU A 645 -0.58 -46.42 -16.84
N HIS A 646 0.45 -46.70 -16.03
CA HIS A 646 1.37 -45.67 -15.56
C HIS A 646 2.48 -45.44 -16.59
N VAL A 647 2.88 -44.17 -16.79
CA VAL A 647 4.11 -43.88 -17.54
C VAL A 647 5.28 -44.09 -16.60
N ILE A 648 6.20 -44.99 -16.95
CA ILE A 648 7.31 -45.39 -16.10
C ILE A 648 8.60 -45.25 -16.90
N ASP A 649 9.60 -44.61 -16.30
CA ASP A 649 10.98 -44.66 -16.76
C ASP A 649 11.91 -44.98 -15.58
N ALA A 650 13.02 -45.66 -15.86
CA ALA A 650 13.97 -46.03 -14.84
C ALA A 650 15.39 -46.05 -15.39
N PHE A 651 16.33 -45.54 -14.60
CA PHE A 651 17.74 -45.53 -14.97
C PHE A 651 18.62 -45.99 -13.82
N LYS A 652 19.80 -46.50 -14.16
CA LYS A 652 20.91 -46.69 -13.22
C LYS A 652 21.84 -45.47 -13.33
N PRO A 653 22.16 -44.79 -12.22
CA PRO A 653 23.06 -43.65 -12.23
C PRO A 653 24.41 -43.95 -12.89
N ASP A 654 24.90 -43.03 -13.72
CA ASP A 654 26.26 -43.06 -14.25
C ASP A 654 27.23 -42.50 -13.21
N THR A 655 28.06 -43.36 -12.63
CA THR A 655 29.02 -42.99 -11.57
C THR A 655 30.08 -41.98 -12.01
N SER A 656 30.30 -41.82 -13.32
CA SER A 656 31.23 -40.82 -13.84
C SER A 656 30.65 -39.40 -13.85
N SER A 657 29.32 -39.29 -13.93
CA SER A 657 28.60 -38.01 -14.00
C SER A 657 28.68 -37.22 -12.70
N SER A 658 28.80 -35.89 -12.84
CA SER A 658 28.80 -34.97 -11.70
C SER A 658 27.47 -34.95 -10.93
N SER A 659 26.36 -35.33 -11.56
CA SER A 659 25.04 -35.43 -10.94
C SER A 659 25.00 -36.36 -9.73
N PHE A 660 25.84 -37.40 -9.73
CA PHE A 660 25.81 -38.48 -8.74
C PHE A 660 27.01 -38.50 -7.80
N LYS A 661 27.93 -37.54 -7.94
CA LYS A 661 29.03 -37.35 -6.98
C LYS A 661 28.51 -36.79 -5.66
N ARG A 662 29.33 -36.88 -4.60
CA ARG A 662 29.00 -36.27 -3.31
C ARG A 662 28.73 -34.77 -3.47
N PRO A 663 27.57 -34.25 -3.00
CA PRO A 663 27.22 -32.85 -3.17
C PRO A 663 28.21 -31.89 -2.50
N SER A 664 28.68 -30.90 -3.29
CA SER A 664 29.44 -29.74 -2.79
C SER A 664 28.53 -28.53 -2.56
N THR A 665 27.43 -28.43 -3.31
CA THR A 665 26.38 -27.41 -3.23
C THR A 665 25.09 -28.02 -2.68
N ASP A 666 24.06 -27.21 -2.43
CA ASP A 666 22.78 -27.69 -1.87
C ASP A 666 22.09 -28.74 -2.76
N MET A 667 22.28 -28.65 -4.08
CA MET A 667 21.79 -29.61 -5.07
C MET A 667 22.86 -29.85 -6.13
N ASN A 668 22.93 -31.10 -6.63
CA ASN A 668 23.70 -31.45 -7.82
C ASN A 668 22.92 -31.13 -9.10
N ILE A 669 23.60 -31.28 -10.25
CA ILE A 669 22.96 -31.19 -11.58
C ILE A 669 21.89 -32.28 -11.69
N ALA A 670 20.68 -31.90 -12.07
CA ALA A 670 19.56 -32.81 -12.26
C ALA A 670 19.83 -33.82 -13.39
N SER A 671 19.44 -35.08 -13.21
CA SER A 671 19.62 -36.14 -14.21
C SER A 671 18.35 -36.97 -14.32
N GLY A 672 17.93 -37.29 -15.54
CA GLY A 672 16.65 -37.95 -15.80
C GLY A 672 16.27 -37.85 -17.27
N CYS A 673 14.98 -37.69 -17.54
CA CYS A 673 14.38 -37.99 -18.84
C CYS A 673 13.75 -36.73 -19.45
N PRO A 674 14.43 -36.07 -20.42
CA PRO A 674 13.89 -34.92 -21.14
C PRO A 674 12.61 -35.23 -21.93
N LEU A 675 12.48 -36.46 -22.45
CA LEU A 675 11.37 -36.92 -23.27
C LEU A 675 10.44 -37.87 -22.49
N PHE A 676 10.05 -37.50 -21.26
CA PHE A 676 9.37 -38.43 -20.34
C PHE A 676 7.91 -38.71 -20.73
N MET A 677 7.12 -37.68 -21.10
CA MET A 677 5.73 -37.85 -21.52
C MET A 677 5.38 -36.85 -22.63
N PRO A 678 4.95 -37.28 -23.84
CA PRO A 678 4.54 -36.37 -24.90
C PRO A 678 3.39 -35.45 -24.44
N LEU A 679 3.51 -34.14 -24.73
CA LEU A 679 2.48 -33.18 -24.34
C LEU A 679 1.14 -33.43 -25.03
N ALA A 680 1.17 -33.90 -26.28
CA ALA A 680 -0.04 -34.27 -27.03
C ALA A 680 -0.84 -35.37 -26.30
N ASP A 681 -0.15 -36.41 -25.81
CA ASP A 681 -0.78 -37.52 -25.10
C ASP A 681 -1.22 -37.13 -23.68
N PHE A 682 -0.52 -36.18 -23.06
CA PHE A 682 -0.87 -35.66 -21.74
C PHE A 682 -2.09 -34.73 -21.80
N GLU A 683 -2.27 -34.02 -22.92
CA GLU A 683 -3.42 -33.14 -23.18
C GLU A 683 -4.65 -33.89 -23.66
N ASN A 684 -4.45 -35.09 -24.20
CA ASN A 684 -5.54 -35.96 -24.60
C ASN A 684 -6.27 -36.44 -23.34
N GLY A 685 -7.39 -35.78 -23.00
CA GLY A 685 -8.22 -36.04 -21.81
C GLY A 685 -8.87 -37.43 -21.75
N SER A 686 -8.53 -38.33 -22.67
CA SER A 686 -8.87 -39.74 -22.62
C SER A 686 -8.09 -40.51 -21.54
N ARG A 687 -6.94 -39.99 -21.08
CA ARG A 687 -6.07 -40.64 -20.08
C ARG A 687 -6.23 -40.00 -18.69
N GLY A 688 -6.30 -40.82 -17.64
CA GLY A 688 -6.60 -40.41 -16.27
C GLY A 688 -5.45 -39.78 -15.49
N TYR A 689 -4.42 -39.22 -16.16
CA TYR A 689 -3.24 -38.65 -15.50
C TYR A 689 -3.54 -37.36 -14.73
N VAL A 690 -4.51 -36.56 -15.19
CA VAL A 690 -4.97 -35.34 -14.52
C VAL A 690 -6.44 -35.50 -14.15
N LYS A 691 -6.75 -35.47 -12.86
CA LYS A 691 -8.12 -35.42 -12.31
C LYS A 691 -8.17 -34.36 -11.24
N ASP A 692 -9.30 -33.66 -11.15
CA ASP A 692 -9.51 -32.57 -10.19
C ASP A 692 -8.38 -31.52 -10.18
N ASP A 693 -7.87 -31.20 -11.38
CA ASP A 693 -6.73 -30.29 -11.60
C ASP A 693 -5.45 -30.68 -10.83
N ALA A 694 -5.28 -31.98 -10.57
CA ALA A 694 -4.15 -32.56 -9.88
C ALA A 694 -3.55 -33.75 -10.65
N MET A 695 -2.23 -33.91 -10.55
CA MET A 695 -1.48 -35.05 -11.07
C MET A 695 -0.53 -35.60 -10.00
N PHE A 696 -0.08 -36.83 -10.17
CA PHE A 696 0.79 -37.52 -9.20
C PHE A 696 2.04 -38.09 -9.88
N ILE A 697 3.20 -37.73 -9.36
CA ILE A 697 4.48 -38.29 -9.77
C ILE A 697 5.03 -39.15 -8.65
N LYS A 698 5.54 -40.34 -8.98
CA LYS A 698 6.15 -41.24 -8.02
C LYS A 698 7.62 -41.44 -8.32
N PHE A 699 8.46 -41.30 -7.30
CA PHE A 699 9.86 -41.71 -7.34
C PHE A 699 10.07 -42.92 -6.45
N ILE A 700 10.89 -43.86 -6.91
CA ILE A 700 11.29 -45.06 -6.16
C ILE A 700 12.79 -45.23 -6.34
N VAL A 701 13.52 -45.31 -5.22
CA VAL A 701 14.95 -45.59 -5.19
C VAL A 701 15.18 -46.98 -4.61
N ASP A 702 15.92 -47.81 -5.34
CA ASP A 702 16.24 -49.17 -4.92
C ASP A 702 17.15 -49.18 -3.69
N LYS A 703 16.75 -49.94 -2.67
CA LYS A 703 17.43 -50.07 -1.38
C LYS A 703 18.14 -51.40 -1.17
N SER A 704 18.09 -52.31 -2.15
CA SER A 704 18.55 -53.70 -2.01
C SER A 704 20.00 -53.81 -1.49
N ASP A 705 20.85 -52.82 -1.79
CA ASP A 705 22.27 -52.79 -1.41
C ASP A 705 22.62 -51.70 -0.36
N LEU A 706 21.68 -51.27 0.49
CA LEU A 706 21.93 -50.33 1.59
C LEU A 706 21.97 -51.09 2.93
N PRO A 707 23.02 -50.92 3.76
CA PRO A 707 23.02 -51.48 5.12
C PRO A 707 21.84 -50.87 5.89
N THR A 708 21.08 -51.73 6.56
CA THR A 708 19.84 -51.40 7.30
C THR A 708 20.13 -50.70 8.62
#